data_AF-A0A9K3PVI9-F1
#
_entry.id   AF-A0A9K3PVI9-F1
#
_cell.length_a   1.000
_cell.length_b   1.000
_cell.length_c   1.000
_cell.angle_alpha   90.00
_cell.angle_beta   90.00
_cell.angle_gamma   90.00
#
_symmetry.space_group_name_H-M   'P 1'
#
loop_
_entity.id
_entity.type
_entity.pdbx_description
1 polymer ?
#
loop_
_entity_poly.entity_id
_entity_poly.type
_entity_poly.pdbx_seq_one_letter_code
_entity_poly.pdbx_strand_id
1 'polypeptide(L)'
;MGRDGLCDSASVARMLEKYSERKGALDERRAKLVAMSRDDDVAASDLSLFSLHQKHVQQLLQKTGPSQFDKSDHSNVTADDDSSGNVRVSSLYGRHVVNLINKNLDATNRSKSINFSHVDVGDDDELLDTETQKSFPAGRSWHSKVRTEKELEKSTEIDFEVDTAAEPSWHSSSIVDEIDMTLHKRKEKLRKLMDDLSLTMNKAVNGKLQLEKSQYIIDAEAERGIDTEDQTNLVPVQAVDQPIDLTKGTIRNLFALFLRNMLASTTTRSPNMATAASKMALRATGASVSGTQNGEQRRTILGISKALDKRLYRMAKGVMPNISQTEQVALGCGTIGFDRDIFTGSPSLKHLVDTYKPKLTAEEQSFLDNETNKLCELLNDHDVSMAKDFNKEVWDYMRDQGFFALKIPKEWGGKGFSTHAVSQILVKLSTQSFDANATVAVPNSLGPGELLARYGTDEQKEYFLPRLADGTLIPCFGLTGPHSGSDATSLIQSDCVVEERNGELGVVASFKKRYITLAPVAGVVGLGLNLSDPKGLLKGVGAEGFSVALLERDHPGLRMGRRHMPLNAAFMNGTVEGDDVWIPMSNILGGQERCGFGWHMFVECLAEGRGVSLPAGSAGCGRGVVSAVGAYTRVRKQFRVPIAEFGGIQEALSLAGSDALITIAGTDLMNAIIDNHEAPMVVSSIMKQNCTERGRRIVERGMDIAAGSAICRGDKNYLGNAYMSLPIAITVEGANIMTRSFQIIGQGLTRCHPHMLELIYSLQAPKEKEDEAIKTFTNQFYKVVNHGLTNFFHSITRGVGSTVSTKFRSSKAYKDGDKLLDYHEKQLLRLSANFALTADLCFTLGGRLKFEELLMGRLADAMGAIFLGYSTLHHYSRNRGVDGLEAITEHAMLRLEKEALDALKEASDNFPGPLGTVASTIMKMGCFPLGSITRPYSPPTDSLTKEVSHLLTNPSGLRDMFQENIYVAPEGVAHQVSDLIRALPVCVEADKIASTLRREKREPTLEEADKIAKAEAMRDILIQVNAFDHLTDAEGQEGYVRPALLGTEERLAALERKRFA
;
A
#
# COMPACT_ATOMS: atom_id res chain seq x y z
N MET A 1 8.54 -26.68 -10.98
CA MET A 1 7.45 -27.64 -10.70
C MET A 1 8.06 -29.04 -10.61
N GLY A 2 7.47 -29.93 -9.82
CA GLY A 2 7.99 -31.30 -9.71
C GLY A 2 7.15 -32.19 -8.81
N ARG A 3 6.11 -32.81 -9.39
CA ARG A 3 5.76 -34.23 -9.26
C ARG A 3 4.63 -34.55 -10.24
N ASP A 4 4.63 -35.80 -10.69
CA ASP A 4 3.64 -36.50 -11.51
C ASP A 4 3.51 -36.04 -12.98
N GLY A 5 3.82 -36.97 -13.90
CA GLY A 5 3.71 -36.78 -15.35
C GLY A 5 4.96 -37.22 -16.13
N LEU A 6 4.85 -38.30 -16.90
CA LEU A 6 5.90 -38.80 -17.80
C LEU A 6 6.26 -37.74 -18.86
N CYS A 7 7.50 -37.24 -18.83
CA CYS A 7 8.03 -36.41 -19.90
C CYS A 7 8.82 -37.31 -20.87
N ASP A 8 8.26 -37.52 -22.07
CA ASP A 8 8.92 -38.25 -23.16
C ASP A 8 10.30 -37.63 -23.50
N SER A 9 11.32 -38.48 -23.62
CA SER A 9 12.70 -38.05 -23.89
C SER A 9 12.85 -37.31 -25.22
N ALA A 10 12.03 -37.63 -26.23
CA ALA A 10 11.99 -36.88 -27.49
C ALA A 10 11.40 -35.47 -27.33
N SER A 11 10.61 -35.22 -26.29
CA SER A 11 10.06 -33.90 -25.97
C SER A 11 11.09 -33.02 -25.24
N VAL A 12 11.92 -33.62 -24.37
CA VAL A 12 13.07 -32.93 -23.74
C VAL A 12 14.14 -32.60 -24.79
N ALA A 13 14.45 -33.54 -25.70
CA ALA A 13 15.43 -33.32 -26.78
C ALA A 13 15.04 -32.12 -27.67
N ARG A 14 13.78 -32.06 -28.15
CA ARG A 14 13.26 -30.93 -28.95
C ARG A 14 13.24 -29.61 -28.19
N MET A 15 13.13 -29.63 -26.87
CA MET A 15 13.19 -28.42 -26.05
C MET A 15 14.62 -27.91 -25.86
N LEU A 16 15.60 -28.83 -25.71
CA LEU A 16 17.03 -28.51 -25.69
C LEU A 16 17.55 -28.02 -27.04
N GLU A 17 17.06 -28.59 -28.14
CA GLU A 17 17.38 -28.18 -29.51
C GLU A 17 16.94 -26.73 -29.77
N LYS A 18 15.68 -26.39 -29.47
CA LYS A 18 15.18 -25.00 -29.52
C LYS A 18 15.88 -24.04 -28.57
N TYR A 19 16.41 -24.54 -27.44
CA TYR A 19 17.22 -23.73 -26.52
C TYR A 19 18.62 -23.45 -27.10
N SER A 20 19.22 -24.44 -27.76
CA SER A 20 20.49 -24.30 -28.49
C SER A 20 20.39 -23.28 -29.62
N GLU A 21 19.35 -23.37 -30.46
CA GLU A 21 19.08 -22.40 -31.53
C GLU A 21 18.92 -20.96 -31.00
N ARG A 22 18.13 -20.78 -29.93
CA ARG A 22 17.95 -19.47 -29.29
C ARG A 22 19.22 -18.93 -28.65
N LYS A 23 20.07 -19.82 -28.08
CA LYS A 23 21.36 -19.43 -27.52
C LYS A 23 22.33 -18.99 -28.62
N GLY A 24 22.42 -19.72 -29.74
CA GLY A 24 23.23 -19.33 -30.89
C GLY A 24 22.84 -17.94 -31.43
N ALA A 25 21.55 -17.69 -31.61
CA ALA A 25 21.04 -16.38 -32.04
C ALA A 25 21.33 -15.24 -31.03
N LEU A 26 21.38 -15.53 -29.73
CA LEU A 26 21.75 -14.58 -28.68
C LEU A 26 23.26 -14.29 -28.66
N ASP A 27 24.09 -15.33 -28.78
CA ASP A 27 25.55 -15.21 -28.78
C ASP A 27 26.04 -14.51 -30.07
N GLU A 28 25.40 -14.74 -31.23
CA GLU A 28 25.68 -13.99 -32.47
C GLU A 28 25.30 -12.50 -32.36
N ARG A 29 24.17 -12.20 -31.71
CA ARG A 29 23.72 -10.82 -31.45
C ARG A 29 24.63 -10.10 -30.44
N ARG A 30 25.17 -10.84 -29.47
CA ARG A 30 26.16 -10.36 -28.49
C ARG A 30 27.53 -10.13 -29.15
N ALA A 31 27.96 -10.99 -30.05
CA ALA A 31 29.18 -10.80 -30.84
C ALA A 31 29.09 -9.55 -31.72
N LYS A 32 27.94 -9.30 -32.37
CA LYS A 32 27.68 -8.06 -33.13
C LYS A 32 27.71 -6.82 -32.24
N LEU A 33 27.14 -6.86 -31.04
CA LEU A 33 27.20 -5.74 -30.09
C LEU A 33 28.61 -5.45 -29.57
N VAL A 34 29.43 -6.49 -29.30
CA VAL A 34 30.83 -6.33 -28.86
C VAL A 34 31.75 -5.87 -30.01
N ALA A 35 31.42 -6.20 -31.26
CA ALA A 35 32.11 -5.67 -32.43
C ALA A 35 31.82 -4.18 -32.68
N MET A 36 30.65 -3.68 -32.25
CA MET A 36 30.27 -2.26 -32.35
C MET A 36 30.80 -1.38 -31.20
N SER A 37 31.53 -1.95 -30.22
CA SER A 37 32.03 -1.24 -29.04
C SER A 37 33.56 -1.26 -28.93
N ARG A 38 34.27 -1.15 -30.07
CA ARG A 38 35.74 -1.26 -30.15
C ARG A 38 36.46 -0.14 -30.91
N ASP A 39 35.73 0.86 -31.41
CA ASP A 39 36.32 2.09 -31.91
C ASP A 39 36.15 3.17 -30.84
N ASP A 40 37.23 3.46 -30.11
CA ASP A 40 37.32 4.56 -29.13
C ASP A 40 37.66 5.87 -29.86
N ASP A 41 36.73 6.83 -29.90
CA ASP A 41 36.98 8.25 -29.57
C ASP A 41 35.72 9.12 -29.74
N VAL A 42 35.59 10.10 -28.83
CA VAL A 42 34.71 11.29 -28.78
C VAL A 42 33.83 11.32 -27.52
N ALA A 43 34.01 12.42 -26.77
CA ALA A 43 33.32 12.69 -25.52
C ALA A 43 32.02 13.51 -25.70
N ALA A 44 31.15 13.38 -24.70
CA ALA A 44 30.03 14.26 -24.35
C ALA A 44 28.78 14.31 -25.27
N SER A 45 27.63 14.47 -24.59
CA SER A 45 26.25 14.69 -25.10
C SER A 45 25.47 13.50 -25.70
N ASP A 46 24.19 13.47 -25.33
CA ASP A 46 23.03 12.80 -25.91
C ASP A 46 22.98 11.27 -26.14
N LEU A 47 22.14 10.61 -25.33
CA LEU A 47 21.53 9.32 -25.66
C LEU A 47 20.00 9.32 -25.44
N SER A 48 19.30 10.02 -26.32
CA SER A 48 17.84 9.92 -26.48
C SER A 48 17.48 8.78 -27.44
N LEU A 49 17.38 7.55 -26.91
CA LEU A 49 17.07 6.33 -27.69
C LEU A 49 15.67 6.31 -28.35
N PHE A 50 14.88 7.37 -28.19
CA PHE A 50 13.58 7.58 -28.86
C PHE A 50 13.69 8.22 -30.26
N SER A 51 14.80 8.93 -30.56
CA SER A 51 14.90 9.75 -31.78
C SER A 51 15.16 8.96 -33.07
N LEU A 52 15.71 7.74 -32.97
CA LEU A 52 16.09 6.94 -34.14
C LEU A 52 14.88 6.35 -34.89
N HIS A 53 13.77 6.08 -34.18
CA HIS A 53 12.56 5.51 -34.79
C HIS A 53 11.74 6.57 -35.53
N GLN A 54 11.69 7.82 -35.01
CA GLN A 54 11.02 8.93 -35.69
C GLN A 54 11.76 9.36 -36.97
N LYS A 55 13.09 9.39 -36.99
CA LYS A 55 13.86 9.76 -38.20
C LYS A 55 13.62 8.79 -39.37
N HIS A 56 13.46 7.50 -39.12
CA HIS A 56 13.21 6.53 -40.19
C HIS A 56 11.80 6.68 -40.80
N VAL A 57 10.80 7.04 -39.98
CA VAL A 57 9.44 7.32 -40.45
C VAL A 57 9.37 8.65 -41.21
N GLN A 58 10.06 9.70 -40.74
CA GLN A 58 10.14 10.98 -41.47
C GLN A 58 10.91 10.87 -42.80
N GLN A 59 11.98 10.07 -42.89
CA GLN A 59 12.69 9.84 -44.15
C GLN A 59 11.89 9.05 -45.19
N LEU A 60 10.92 8.23 -44.76
CA LEU A 60 9.96 7.58 -45.66
C LEU A 60 8.88 8.54 -46.16
N LEU A 61 8.46 9.51 -45.33
CA LEU A 61 7.49 10.55 -45.71
C LEU A 61 8.08 11.66 -46.60
N GLN A 62 9.40 11.86 -46.59
CA GLN A 62 10.08 12.87 -47.42
C GLN A 62 10.39 12.43 -48.87
N LYS A 63 9.99 11.22 -49.30
CA LYS A 63 10.25 10.70 -50.66
C LYS A 63 9.17 10.97 -51.70
N THR A 64 8.18 11.81 -51.39
CA THR A 64 7.20 12.35 -52.35
C THR A 64 7.28 13.88 -52.37
N GLY A 65 7.79 14.42 -53.48
CA GLY A 65 8.15 15.83 -53.66
C GLY A 65 7.01 16.76 -54.11
N PRO A 66 7.28 18.08 -54.28
CA PRO A 66 6.34 19.13 -53.87
C PRO A 66 5.99 20.21 -54.91
N SER A 67 4.95 21.01 -54.61
CA SER A 67 4.74 22.40 -55.11
C SER A 67 3.59 23.04 -54.31
N GLN A 68 3.81 24.04 -53.44
CA GLN A 68 3.85 25.51 -53.69
C GLN A 68 2.50 26.23 -53.44
N PHE A 69 2.58 27.57 -53.22
CA PHE A 69 1.57 28.49 -52.63
C PHE A 69 1.41 28.32 -51.11
N ASP A 70 1.87 29.22 -50.21
CA ASP A 70 2.02 30.69 -50.14
C ASP A 70 0.82 31.42 -49.48
N LYS A 71 1.09 32.62 -48.97
CA LYS A 71 0.45 33.24 -47.81
C LYS A 71 -0.90 33.94 -48.06
N SER A 72 -1.50 34.30 -46.92
CA SER A 72 -2.25 35.53 -46.64
C SER A 72 -3.80 35.48 -46.68
N ASP A 73 -4.33 36.08 -45.61
CA ASP A 73 -5.48 36.97 -45.51
C ASP A 73 -6.96 36.49 -45.42
N HIS A 74 -7.56 37.02 -44.36
CA HIS A 74 -8.90 37.63 -44.24
C HIS A 74 -10.20 36.79 -44.23
N SER A 75 -10.79 36.77 -43.02
CA SER A 75 -12.18 37.13 -42.67
C SER A 75 -13.40 36.40 -43.25
N ASN A 76 -14.36 36.14 -42.35
CA ASN A 76 -15.82 36.14 -42.51
C ASN A 76 -16.44 35.80 -43.89
N VAL A 77 -17.28 34.77 -43.93
CA VAL A 77 -18.73 34.91 -44.27
C VAL A 77 -19.47 33.59 -43.97
N THR A 78 -20.78 33.71 -43.76
CA THR A 78 -21.75 32.66 -43.42
C THR A 78 -22.43 32.02 -44.63
N ALA A 79 -22.98 30.82 -44.40
CA ALA A 79 -24.24 30.29 -44.95
C ALA A 79 -24.26 29.52 -46.30
N ASP A 80 -25.11 28.49 -46.24
CA ASP A 80 -25.97 27.86 -47.25
C ASP A 80 -25.48 26.81 -48.28
N ASP A 81 -26.46 25.93 -48.53
CA ASP A 81 -26.62 24.80 -49.46
C ASP A 81 -25.92 24.91 -50.83
N ASP A 82 -25.46 23.76 -51.37
CA ASP A 82 -26.35 22.90 -52.18
C ASP A 82 -25.75 21.51 -52.46
N SER A 83 -26.65 20.60 -52.80
CA SER A 83 -26.47 19.24 -53.27
C SER A 83 -25.79 19.13 -54.65
N SER A 84 -24.93 18.11 -54.86
CA SER A 84 -24.95 17.22 -56.04
C SER A 84 -23.75 16.25 -56.17
N GLY A 85 -24.05 15.00 -56.51
CA GLY A 85 -23.42 14.33 -57.67
C GLY A 85 -21.94 13.90 -57.66
N ASN A 86 -21.67 12.71 -57.08
CA ASN A 86 -20.77 11.67 -57.62
C ASN A 86 -19.50 12.05 -58.42
N VAL A 87 -18.32 11.76 -57.85
CA VAL A 87 -17.16 11.30 -58.63
C VAL A 87 -16.65 9.96 -58.08
N ARG A 88 -16.71 8.90 -58.91
CA ARG A 88 -16.02 7.64 -58.64
C ARG A 88 -14.52 7.79 -58.93
N VAL A 89 -13.66 7.47 -57.97
CA VAL A 89 -12.24 7.17 -58.25
C VAL A 89 -11.94 5.72 -57.86
N SER A 90 -11.35 5.00 -58.81
CA SER A 90 -11.14 3.55 -58.73
C SER A 90 -9.88 3.15 -57.98
N SER A 91 -10.05 2.23 -57.03
CA SER A 91 -9.13 1.14 -56.65
C SER A 91 -7.65 1.21 -57.08
N LEU A 92 -6.75 1.40 -56.10
CA LEU A 92 -5.38 0.86 -56.18
C LEU A 92 -4.65 0.82 -54.81
N TYR A 93 -5.14 0.03 -53.83
CA TYR A 93 -4.31 -0.49 -52.72
C TYR A 93 -4.89 -1.72 -51.97
N GLY A 94 -5.95 -2.35 -52.48
CA GLY A 94 -6.74 -3.38 -51.76
C GLY A 94 -6.38 -4.85 -51.99
N ARG A 95 -5.22 -5.20 -52.60
CA ARG A 95 -4.89 -6.60 -53.00
C ARG A 95 -3.55 -7.16 -52.52
N HIS A 96 -2.89 -6.53 -51.55
CA HIS A 96 -1.66 -7.09 -50.95
C HIS A 96 -1.74 -7.38 -49.44
N VAL A 97 -2.67 -6.76 -48.70
CA VAL A 97 -2.83 -7.00 -47.26
C VAL A 97 -3.67 -8.26 -46.96
N VAL A 98 -4.70 -8.54 -47.78
CA VAL A 98 -5.65 -9.65 -47.55
C VAL A 98 -5.00 -11.04 -47.71
N ASN A 99 -3.97 -11.17 -48.55
CA ASN A 99 -3.26 -12.45 -48.74
C ASN A 99 -2.19 -12.75 -47.69
N LEU A 100 -1.81 -11.79 -46.83
CA LEU A 100 -0.85 -12.03 -45.74
C LEU A 100 -1.53 -12.46 -44.43
N ILE A 101 -2.77 -11.99 -44.19
CA ILE A 101 -3.54 -12.31 -42.98
C ILE A 101 -4.13 -13.73 -43.06
N ASN A 102 -4.60 -14.14 -44.25
CA ASN A 102 -5.20 -15.47 -44.47
C ASN A 102 -4.21 -16.66 -44.49
N LYS A 103 -2.93 -16.46 -44.11
CA LYS A 103 -1.93 -17.55 -44.03
C LYS A 103 -1.46 -17.91 -42.62
N ASN A 104 -1.91 -17.20 -41.59
CA ASN A 104 -1.47 -17.41 -40.20
C ASN A 104 -2.61 -17.70 -39.19
N LEU A 105 -3.85 -17.90 -39.65
CA LEU A 105 -5.01 -18.16 -38.79
C LEU A 105 -5.55 -19.61 -38.82
N ASP A 106 -4.88 -20.51 -39.53
CA ASP A 106 -5.38 -21.88 -39.80
C ASP A 106 -4.63 -22.98 -39.01
N ALA A 107 -4.05 -22.62 -37.86
CA ALA A 107 -3.21 -23.51 -37.05
C ALA A 107 -3.41 -23.39 -35.53
N THR A 108 -4.65 -23.20 -35.04
CA THR A 108 -5.14 -23.70 -33.72
C THR A 108 -6.60 -23.32 -33.46
N ASN A 109 -7.54 -24.22 -33.79
CA ASN A 109 -8.60 -24.72 -32.86
C ASN A 109 -9.74 -25.43 -33.61
N ARG A 110 -9.89 -26.73 -33.35
CA ARG A 110 -11.16 -27.45 -33.51
C ARG A 110 -11.69 -27.76 -32.11
N SER A 111 -12.86 -27.24 -31.75
CA SER A 111 -14.02 -28.07 -31.33
C SER A 111 -15.18 -27.26 -30.74
N LYS A 112 -16.39 -27.73 -31.08
CA LYS A 112 -17.67 -27.56 -30.36
C LYS A 112 -18.19 -26.13 -30.11
N SER A 113 -18.95 -25.66 -31.09
CA SER A 113 -20.09 -24.76 -30.87
C SER A 113 -21.17 -25.42 -30.00
N ILE A 114 -21.74 -24.66 -29.06
CA ILE A 114 -23.06 -24.90 -28.48
C ILE A 114 -23.92 -23.69 -28.85
N ASN A 115 -25.05 -23.92 -29.52
CA ASN A 115 -26.02 -22.88 -29.81
C ASN A 115 -26.80 -22.53 -28.54
N PHE A 116 -26.90 -21.24 -28.23
CA PHE A 116 -28.06 -20.69 -27.52
C PHE A 116 -28.87 -19.89 -28.53
N SER A 117 -30.09 -20.35 -28.81
CA SER A 117 -31.07 -19.64 -29.63
C SER A 117 -31.93 -18.72 -28.75
N HIS A 118 -32.34 -17.58 -29.32
CA HIS A 118 -33.25 -16.61 -28.71
C HIS A 118 -34.56 -17.23 -28.20
N VAL A 119 -35.13 -16.56 -27.19
CA VAL A 119 -36.59 -16.41 -27.04
C VAL A 119 -36.85 -14.91 -26.95
N ASP A 120 -37.70 -14.39 -27.83
CA ASP A 120 -38.13 -12.99 -27.85
C ASP A 120 -39.21 -12.72 -26.79
N VAL A 121 -39.35 -11.43 -26.46
CA VAL A 121 -40.50 -10.89 -25.74
C VAL A 121 -41.54 -10.43 -26.76
N GLY A 122 -42.81 -10.70 -26.50
CA GLY A 122 -43.95 -10.13 -27.22
C GLY A 122 -45.20 -10.22 -26.37
N ASP A 123 -45.76 -9.07 -26.02
CA ASP A 123 -47.06 -8.95 -25.36
C ASP A 123 -48.19 -9.05 -26.39
N ASP A 124 -49.31 -9.68 -26.02
CA ASP A 124 -50.67 -9.15 -26.20
C ASP A 124 -51.71 -10.14 -25.61
N ASP A 125 -52.81 -9.59 -25.06
CA ASP A 125 -53.93 -10.33 -24.49
C ASP A 125 -54.86 -10.93 -25.57
N GLU A 126 -55.34 -12.17 -25.37
CA GLU A 126 -56.78 -12.51 -25.24
C GLU A 126 -57.05 -14.03 -25.26
N LEU A 127 -57.93 -14.44 -24.33
CA LEU A 127 -58.87 -15.58 -24.33
C LEU A 127 -58.79 -16.65 -25.46
N LEU A 128 -58.63 -17.92 -25.07
CA LEU A 128 -59.68 -18.96 -25.27
C LEU A 128 -59.37 -20.30 -24.57
N ASP A 129 -60.40 -21.15 -24.50
CA ASP A 129 -60.56 -22.28 -23.58
C ASP A 129 -60.34 -23.67 -24.24
N THR A 130 -60.37 -24.71 -23.42
CA THR A 130 -60.65 -26.14 -23.69
C THR A 130 -59.53 -27.16 -24.00
N GLU A 131 -59.73 -28.29 -23.32
CA GLU A 131 -59.13 -29.62 -23.38
C GLU A 131 -58.66 -30.17 -24.74
N THR A 132 -57.62 -31.02 -24.74
CA THR A 132 -57.82 -32.47 -24.98
C THR A 132 -56.59 -33.36 -24.72
N GLN A 133 -56.87 -34.62 -24.36
CA GLN A 133 -55.92 -35.73 -24.14
C GLN A 133 -55.44 -36.37 -25.46
N LYS A 134 -54.25 -37.00 -25.49
CA LYS A 134 -54.07 -38.47 -25.71
C LYS A 134 -52.62 -38.99 -25.92
N SER A 135 -52.24 -39.94 -25.04
CA SER A 135 -51.48 -41.19 -25.26
C SER A 135 -50.43 -41.38 -26.39
N PHE A 136 -49.18 -41.65 -25.97
CA PHE A 136 -48.37 -42.88 -26.19
C PHE A 136 -48.71 -43.86 -27.35
N PRO A 137 -47.71 -44.48 -28.03
CA PRO A 137 -46.97 -45.60 -27.42
C PRO A 137 -45.48 -45.78 -27.81
N ALA A 138 -44.85 -46.80 -27.20
CA ALA A 138 -43.42 -47.11 -27.29
C ALA A 138 -43.08 -48.38 -28.10
N GLY A 139 -41.83 -48.48 -28.56
CA GLY A 139 -41.03 -49.69 -28.33
C GLY A 139 -40.40 -50.45 -29.51
N ARG A 140 -39.24 -51.06 -29.17
CA ARG A 140 -38.48 -52.14 -29.87
C ARG A 140 -37.55 -51.74 -31.04
N SER A 141 -36.41 -52.42 -31.29
CA SER A 141 -35.30 -52.98 -30.47
C SER A 141 -34.31 -53.72 -31.42
N TRP A 142 -33.28 -54.39 -30.87
CA TRP A 142 -32.31 -55.32 -31.50
C TRP A 142 -31.02 -54.73 -32.14
N HIS A 143 -29.86 -55.40 -32.14
CA HIS A 143 -29.11 -56.10 -31.06
C HIS A 143 -27.75 -56.64 -31.58
N SER A 144 -26.62 -56.28 -30.95
CA SER A 144 -25.37 -57.10 -30.85
C SER A 144 -24.33 -56.37 -29.96
N LYS A 145 -24.20 -56.70 -28.66
CA LYS A 145 -23.28 -57.71 -28.08
C LYS A 145 -21.79 -57.58 -28.49
N VAL A 146 -20.95 -57.11 -27.56
CA VAL A 146 -19.78 -57.83 -26.98
C VAL A 146 -19.60 -57.37 -25.50
N ARG A 147 -19.22 -58.31 -24.62
CA ARG A 147 -18.79 -58.16 -23.20
C ARG A 147 -17.24 -58.23 -23.15
N THR A 148 -16.47 -57.82 -22.15
CA THR A 148 -16.65 -57.22 -20.80
C THR A 148 -15.35 -56.42 -20.48
N GLU A 149 -14.96 -55.92 -19.29
CA GLU A 149 -15.42 -56.08 -17.90
C GLU A 149 -15.15 -54.85 -16.99
N LYS A 150 -15.49 -55.01 -15.71
CA LYS A 150 -14.97 -54.42 -14.44
C LYS A 150 -13.68 -53.58 -14.53
N GLU A 151 -13.51 -52.49 -13.79
CA GLU A 151 -13.81 -52.30 -12.36
C GLU A 151 -13.81 -50.80 -11.99
N LEU A 152 -14.38 -50.43 -10.82
CA LEU A 152 -14.40 -49.08 -10.22
C LEU A 152 -15.13 -47.97 -11.00
N GLU A 153 -16.39 -47.70 -10.60
CA GLU A 153 -16.89 -46.38 -10.11
C GLU A 153 -18.42 -46.33 -10.13
N LYS A 154 -19.07 -46.82 -9.05
CA LYS A 154 -20.47 -46.50 -8.70
C LYS A 154 -20.78 -46.79 -7.22
N SER A 155 -20.84 -45.73 -6.41
CA SER A 155 -21.61 -45.61 -5.16
C SER A 155 -21.49 -44.14 -4.70
N THR A 156 -22.34 -43.26 -5.23
CA THR A 156 -23.60 -42.77 -4.62
C THR A 156 -23.40 -41.80 -3.46
N GLU A 157 -23.85 -40.56 -3.70
CA GLU A 157 -24.38 -39.66 -2.67
C GLU A 157 -25.44 -40.38 -1.83
N ILE A 158 -25.48 -40.10 -0.53
CA ILE A 158 -26.63 -40.36 0.35
C ILE A 158 -26.78 -39.16 1.28
N ASP A 159 -27.94 -38.52 1.24
CA ASP A 159 -28.37 -37.48 2.18
C ASP A 159 -28.47 -38.03 3.60
N PHE A 160 -28.22 -37.15 4.59
CA PHE A 160 -28.62 -37.41 5.98
C PHE A 160 -29.27 -36.16 6.59
N GLU A 161 -30.60 -36.11 6.53
CA GLU A 161 -31.38 -35.59 7.65
C GLU A 161 -31.14 -36.49 8.87
N VAL A 162 -30.89 -35.91 10.04
CA VAL A 162 -31.00 -36.61 11.33
C VAL A 162 -31.75 -35.72 12.30
N ASP A 163 -32.98 -36.15 12.59
CA ASP A 163 -33.84 -35.62 13.64
C ASP A 163 -33.27 -35.99 15.03
N THR A 164 -33.40 -35.10 16.01
CA THR A 164 -32.71 -35.24 17.31
C THR A 164 -33.58 -35.90 18.38
N ALA A 165 -33.44 -37.21 18.59
CA ALA A 165 -33.91 -37.88 19.80
C ALA A 165 -33.13 -39.17 20.16
N ALA A 166 -32.89 -39.35 21.47
CA ALA A 166 -32.43 -40.55 22.19
C ALA A 166 -30.95 -40.99 22.09
N GLU A 167 -30.32 -41.12 23.27
CA GLU A 167 -29.11 -41.94 23.50
C GLU A 167 -29.46 -43.45 23.45
N PRO A 168 -28.47 -44.36 23.24
CA PRO A 168 -27.93 -45.05 24.42
C PRO A 168 -26.45 -45.51 24.36
N SER A 169 -25.94 -45.86 25.54
CA SER A 169 -24.60 -46.36 25.87
C SER A 169 -24.23 -47.75 25.31
N TRP A 170 -22.94 -48.00 25.04
CA TRP A 170 -22.36 -49.35 24.99
C TRP A 170 -20.93 -49.43 25.55
N HIS A 171 -20.71 -50.35 26.49
CA HIS A 171 -19.39 -50.86 26.88
C HIS A 171 -19.09 -52.17 26.11
N SER A 172 -17.93 -52.28 25.47
CA SER A 172 -17.28 -53.58 25.21
C SER A 172 -15.76 -53.40 25.07
N SER A 173 -14.98 -54.24 25.75
CA SER A 173 -13.52 -54.04 25.88
C SER A 173 -12.68 -54.77 24.80
N SER A 174 -13.31 -55.49 23.86
CA SER A 174 -12.56 -56.28 22.85
C SER A 174 -12.20 -55.53 21.57
N ILE A 175 -12.89 -54.44 21.24
CA ILE A 175 -12.66 -53.67 20.01
C ILE A 175 -11.46 -52.71 20.17
N VAL A 176 -11.21 -52.21 21.39
CA VAL A 176 -10.10 -51.29 21.67
C VAL A 176 -8.75 -51.98 21.49
N ASP A 177 -8.58 -53.19 22.04
CA ASP A 177 -7.32 -53.94 21.97
C ASP A 177 -6.94 -54.32 20.52
N GLU A 178 -7.92 -54.65 19.67
CA GLU A 178 -7.67 -55.02 18.27
C GLU A 178 -7.30 -53.80 17.39
N ILE A 179 -7.85 -52.62 17.72
CA ILE A 179 -7.46 -51.34 17.12
C ILE A 179 -6.05 -50.94 17.57
N ASP A 180 -5.72 -51.06 18.86
CA ASP A 180 -4.40 -50.69 19.37
C ASP A 180 -3.30 -51.60 18.85
N MET A 181 -3.54 -52.91 18.75
CA MET A 181 -2.57 -53.86 18.17
C MET A 181 -2.34 -53.59 16.66
N THR A 182 -3.36 -53.08 15.95
CA THR A 182 -3.25 -52.65 14.55
C THR A 182 -2.52 -51.32 14.40
N LEU A 183 -2.74 -50.36 15.31
CA LEU A 183 -2.00 -49.10 15.39
C LEU A 183 -0.52 -49.32 15.74
N HIS A 184 -0.22 -50.27 16.63
CA HIS A 184 1.15 -50.60 17.02
C HIS A 184 1.94 -51.18 15.84
N LYS A 185 1.39 -52.18 15.13
CA LYS A 185 1.98 -52.73 13.90
C LYS A 185 2.16 -51.68 12.81
N ARG A 186 1.25 -50.71 12.68
CA ARG A 186 1.40 -49.58 11.73
C ARG A 186 2.51 -48.61 12.15
N LYS A 187 2.62 -48.24 13.44
CA LYS A 187 3.72 -47.41 13.97
C LYS A 187 5.08 -48.07 13.77
N GLU A 188 5.18 -49.37 14.03
CA GLU A 188 6.43 -50.13 13.89
C GLU A 188 6.87 -50.24 12.42
N LYS A 189 5.93 -50.47 11.50
CA LYS A 189 6.20 -50.45 10.05
C LYS A 189 6.61 -49.05 9.55
N LEU A 190 6.03 -47.98 10.10
CA LEU A 190 6.40 -46.60 9.78
C LEU A 190 7.81 -46.25 10.31
N ARG A 191 8.14 -46.69 11.53
CA ARG A 191 9.46 -46.52 12.15
C ARG A 191 10.54 -47.22 11.31
N LYS A 192 10.32 -48.47 10.91
CA LYS A 192 11.24 -49.22 10.05
C LYS A 192 11.48 -48.53 8.70
N LEU A 193 10.43 -47.97 8.09
CA LEU A 193 10.52 -47.12 6.89
C LEU A 193 11.35 -45.84 7.10
N MET A 194 11.23 -45.19 8.26
CA MET A 194 12.04 -44.02 8.60
C MET A 194 13.51 -44.38 8.87
N ASP A 195 13.77 -45.52 9.52
CA ASP A 195 15.12 -46.01 9.78
C ASP A 195 15.81 -46.43 8.47
N ASP A 196 15.11 -47.11 7.55
CA ASP A 196 15.60 -47.44 6.20
C ASP A 196 15.85 -46.18 5.34
N LEU A 197 14.96 -45.17 5.43
CA LEU A 197 15.15 -43.89 4.74
C LEU A 197 16.36 -43.13 5.29
N SER A 198 16.53 -43.10 6.62
CA SER A 198 17.68 -42.50 7.29
C SER A 198 18.99 -43.20 6.91
N LEU A 199 19.01 -44.53 6.88
CA LEU A 199 20.16 -45.32 6.42
C LEU A 199 20.50 -45.05 4.94
N THR A 200 19.48 -44.91 4.10
CA THR A 200 19.65 -44.60 2.67
C THR A 200 20.18 -43.18 2.46
N MET A 201 19.66 -42.20 3.19
CA MET A 201 20.15 -40.82 3.16
C MET A 201 21.59 -40.72 3.70
N ASN A 202 21.93 -41.43 4.80
CA ASN A 202 23.29 -41.44 5.32
C ASN A 202 24.29 -42.12 4.36
N LYS A 203 23.89 -43.19 3.65
CA LYS A 203 24.70 -43.78 2.57
C LYS A 203 24.88 -42.81 1.40
N ALA A 204 23.83 -42.10 0.99
CA ALA A 204 23.92 -41.11 -0.09
C ALA A 204 24.81 -39.91 0.28
N VAL A 205 24.66 -39.38 1.50
CA VAL A 205 25.47 -38.25 2.02
C VAL A 205 26.93 -38.65 2.17
N ASN A 206 27.24 -39.81 2.77
CA ASN A 206 28.62 -40.28 2.93
C ASN A 206 29.27 -40.67 1.59
N GLY A 207 28.51 -41.25 0.65
CA GLY A 207 28.99 -41.50 -0.72
C GLY A 207 29.32 -40.21 -1.47
N LYS A 208 28.49 -39.17 -1.30
CA LYS A 208 28.75 -37.86 -1.91
C LYS A 208 29.94 -37.14 -1.26
N LEU A 209 30.10 -37.22 0.06
CA LEU A 209 31.25 -36.69 0.81
C LEU A 209 32.57 -37.42 0.51
N GLN A 210 32.52 -38.69 0.12
CA GLN A 210 33.68 -39.42 -0.42
C GLN A 210 34.05 -38.88 -1.81
N LEU A 211 33.09 -38.83 -2.74
CA LEU A 211 33.30 -38.32 -4.11
C LEU A 211 33.80 -36.87 -4.14
N GLU A 212 33.18 -35.97 -3.37
CA GLU A 212 33.58 -34.56 -3.30
C GLU A 212 34.97 -34.39 -2.65
N LYS A 213 35.39 -35.29 -1.74
CA LYS A 213 36.77 -35.29 -1.20
C LYS A 213 37.79 -35.85 -2.18
N SER A 214 37.46 -36.93 -2.90
CA SER A 214 38.35 -37.48 -3.93
C SER A 214 38.59 -36.47 -5.04
N GLN A 215 37.54 -35.80 -5.51
CA GLN A 215 37.66 -34.76 -6.53
C GLN A 215 38.50 -33.57 -6.04
N TYR A 216 38.26 -33.08 -4.81
CA TYR A 216 39.02 -31.96 -4.25
C TYR A 216 40.51 -32.28 -4.02
N ILE A 217 40.88 -33.55 -3.81
CA ILE A 217 42.29 -33.98 -3.74
C ILE A 217 42.91 -34.03 -5.14
N ILE A 218 42.21 -34.62 -6.12
CA ILE A 218 42.65 -34.68 -7.52
C ILE A 218 42.87 -33.27 -8.09
N ASP A 219 41.92 -32.35 -7.86
CA ASP A 219 42.00 -30.97 -8.35
C ASP A 219 43.13 -30.19 -7.65
N ALA A 220 43.38 -30.43 -6.35
CA ALA A 220 44.45 -29.79 -5.59
C ALA A 220 45.86 -30.33 -5.89
N GLU A 221 45.98 -31.54 -6.42
CA GLU A 221 47.24 -32.11 -6.93
C GLU A 221 47.52 -31.66 -8.37
N ALA A 222 46.49 -31.56 -9.22
CA ALA A 222 46.58 -30.99 -10.56
C ALA A 222 47.04 -29.51 -10.56
N GLU A 223 46.60 -28.69 -9.59
CA GLU A 223 47.07 -27.29 -9.44
C GLU A 223 48.52 -27.15 -8.96
N ARG A 224 49.21 -28.24 -8.57
CA ARG A 224 50.57 -28.18 -8.00
C ARG A 224 51.69 -28.71 -8.89
N GLY A 225 51.38 -29.34 -10.02
CA GLY A 225 52.38 -29.74 -11.02
C GLY A 225 53.47 -30.68 -10.48
N ILE A 226 53.10 -31.64 -9.64
CA ILE A 226 53.99 -32.67 -9.11
C ILE A 226 53.79 -33.95 -9.95
N ASP A 227 54.89 -34.51 -10.44
CA ASP A 227 54.87 -35.72 -11.25
C ASP A 227 54.51 -36.95 -10.39
N THR A 228 53.70 -37.86 -10.93
CA THR A 228 53.03 -38.91 -10.15
C THR A 228 53.87 -40.19 -10.03
N GLU A 229 54.81 -40.24 -9.07
CA GLU A 229 55.53 -41.49 -8.78
C GLU A 229 56.09 -41.63 -7.34
N ASP A 230 55.25 -41.53 -6.29
CA ASP A 230 55.48 -42.28 -5.04
C ASP A 230 54.19 -42.49 -4.21
N GLN A 231 53.75 -43.74 -4.04
CA GLN A 231 52.60 -44.11 -3.20
C GLN A 231 53.05 -44.91 -1.96
N THR A 232 53.49 -44.26 -0.90
CA THR A 232 53.49 -44.87 0.45
C THR A 232 53.17 -43.89 1.58
N ASN A 233 52.26 -44.31 2.47
CA ASN A 233 51.83 -43.71 3.75
C ASN A 233 50.60 -42.77 3.77
N LEU A 234 49.41 -43.37 3.70
CA LEU A 234 48.19 -42.82 4.29
C LEU A 234 47.81 -43.59 5.56
N VAL A 235 47.80 -42.90 6.70
CA VAL A 235 47.31 -43.45 7.98
C VAL A 235 45.79 -43.19 8.10
N PRO A 236 44.96 -44.20 8.42
CA PRO A 236 43.51 -44.01 8.49
C PRO A 236 43.09 -43.29 9.78
N VAL A 237 42.25 -42.25 9.63
CA VAL A 237 41.59 -41.59 10.77
C VAL A 237 40.30 -42.35 11.11
N GLN A 238 40.20 -42.84 12.35
CA GLN A 238 39.02 -43.56 12.84
C GLN A 238 37.78 -42.66 12.93
N ALA A 239 36.62 -43.24 12.63
CA ALA A 239 35.32 -42.61 12.87
C ALA A 239 34.96 -42.64 14.37
N VAL A 240 34.30 -41.60 14.86
CA VAL A 240 33.77 -41.53 16.24
C VAL A 240 32.25 -41.42 16.17
N ASP A 241 31.56 -42.52 16.45
CA ASP A 241 30.11 -42.54 16.68
C ASP A 241 29.81 -42.22 18.14
N GLN A 242 29.26 -41.02 18.40
CA GLN A 242 28.51 -40.74 19.64
C GLN A 242 27.33 -39.78 19.38
N PRO A 243 26.19 -39.95 20.08
CA PRO A 243 25.03 -39.06 19.95
C PRO A 243 25.30 -37.69 20.60
N ILE A 244 24.83 -36.63 19.96
CA ILE A 244 25.07 -35.24 20.39
C ILE A 244 24.09 -34.84 21.50
N ASP A 245 24.61 -34.55 22.69
CA ASP A 245 23.84 -33.96 23.80
C ASP A 245 23.69 -32.44 23.64
N LEU A 246 22.45 -31.95 23.74
CA LEU A 246 22.03 -30.56 23.45
C LEU A 246 22.00 -29.67 24.69
N THR A 247 23.09 -29.67 25.46
CA THR A 247 23.28 -28.68 26.54
C THR A 247 23.81 -27.33 26.01
N LYS A 248 23.69 -26.27 26.82
CA LYS A 248 24.08 -24.88 26.45
C LYS A 248 25.53 -24.74 25.95
N GLY A 249 26.43 -25.66 26.31
CA GLY A 249 27.82 -25.69 25.82
C GLY A 249 27.92 -26.05 24.34
N THR A 250 27.12 -27.01 23.87
CA THR A 250 27.14 -27.52 22.48
C THR A 250 26.72 -26.43 21.49
N ILE A 251 25.68 -25.66 21.83
CA ILE A 251 25.21 -24.52 21.01
C ILE A 251 26.28 -23.42 20.93
N ARG A 252 26.99 -23.14 22.04
CA ARG A 252 28.08 -22.16 22.06
C ARG A 252 29.25 -22.57 21.16
N ASN A 253 29.56 -23.87 21.11
CA ASN A 253 30.60 -24.40 20.24
C ASN A 253 30.19 -24.39 18.76
N LEU A 254 28.92 -24.68 18.44
CA LEU A 254 28.37 -24.52 17.08
C LEU A 254 28.45 -23.08 16.58
N PHE A 255 28.11 -22.09 17.40
CA PHE A 255 28.23 -20.68 17.02
C PHE A 255 29.69 -20.22 16.85
N ALA A 256 30.61 -20.73 17.67
CA ALA A 256 32.05 -20.50 17.49
C ALA A 256 32.57 -21.14 16.19
N LEU A 257 32.10 -22.34 15.82
CA LEU A 257 32.42 -23.00 14.55
C LEU A 257 31.86 -22.20 13.35
N PHE A 258 30.65 -21.68 13.47
CA PHE A 258 29.98 -20.85 12.47
C PHE A 258 30.71 -19.52 12.22
N LEU A 259 31.06 -18.79 13.28
CA LEU A 259 31.90 -17.58 13.19
C LEU A 259 33.28 -17.88 12.57
N ARG A 260 33.89 -19.02 12.92
CA ARG A 260 35.18 -19.46 12.38
C ARG A 260 35.11 -19.74 10.88
N ASN A 261 34.03 -20.36 10.41
CA ASN A 261 33.80 -20.60 8.98
C ASN A 261 33.43 -19.32 8.21
N MET A 262 32.64 -18.43 8.81
CA MET A 262 32.31 -17.12 8.23
C MET A 262 33.59 -16.29 7.99
N LEU A 263 34.49 -16.22 8.98
CA LEU A 263 35.76 -15.51 8.85
C LEU A 263 36.75 -16.21 7.89
N ALA A 264 36.78 -17.55 7.87
CA ALA A 264 37.63 -18.31 6.95
C ALA A 264 37.30 -18.07 5.47
N SER A 265 36.04 -17.74 5.14
CA SER A 265 35.61 -17.42 3.77
C SER A 265 36.15 -16.08 3.21
N THR A 266 36.76 -15.24 4.06
CA THR A 266 37.10 -13.84 3.70
C THR A 266 38.60 -13.52 3.60
N THR A 267 39.52 -14.42 3.98
CA THR A 267 40.97 -14.16 3.87
C THR A 267 41.80 -15.42 3.63
N THR A 268 42.52 -15.45 2.51
CA THR A 268 43.77 -16.22 2.40
C THR A 268 44.84 -15.58 3.31
N ARG A 269 45.69 -16.41 3.93
CA ARG A 269 46.85 -16.06 4.79
C ARG A 269 46.57 -15.44 6.19
N SER A 270 46.32 -16.28 7.20
CA SER A 270 47.31 -16.54 8.30
C SER A 270 46.74 -17.43 9.43
N PRO A 271 47.53 -18.32 10.07
CA PRO A 271 47.00 -19.24 11.11
C PRO A 271 46.62 -18.57 12.44
N ASN A 272 47.13 -17.39 12.74
CA ASN A 272 47.15 -16.84 14.11
C ASN A 272 45.79 -16.29 14.60
N MET A 273 44.85 -15.97 13.71
CA MET A 273 43.55 -15.39 14.11
C MET A 273 42.57 -16.41 14.73
N ALA A 274 42.59 -17.67 14.29
CA ALA A 274 41.70 -18.71 14.83
C ALA A 274 41.94 -18.97 16.32
N THR A 275 43.21 -18.93 16.76
CA THR A 275 43.62 -19.13 18.15
C THR A 275 43.21 -17.97 19.07
N ALA A 276 43.09 -16.75 18.51
CA ALA A 276 42.60 -15.58 19.25
C ALA A 276 41.07 -15.64 19.44
N ALA A 277 40.31 -15.98 18.40
CA ALA A 277 38.86 -16.10 18.46
C ALA A 277 38.38 -17.13 19.51
N SER A 278 39.01 -18.32 19.55
CA SER A 278 38.70 -19.33 20.58
C SER A 278 38.98 -18.85 22.01
N LYS A 279 40.01 -18.00 22.23
CA LYS A 279 40.31 -17.44 23.56
C LYS A 279 39.33 -16.33 23.97
N MET A 280 38.77 -15.58 23.01
CA MET A 280 37.72 -14.58 23.28
C MET A 280 36.39 -15.23 23.68
N ALA A 281 35.92 -16.24 22.93
CA ALA A 281 34.63 -16.91 23.18
C ALA A 281 34.56 -17.60 24.56
N LEU A 282 35.71 -18.01 25.11
CA LEU A 282 35.82 -18.64 26.42
C LEU A 282 35.77 -17.66 27.61
N ARG A 283 36.05 -16.37 27.40
CA ARG A 283 36.14 -15.35 28.48
C ARG A 283 34.90 -14.46 28.64
N ALA A 284 33.98 -14.47 27.69
CA ALA A 284 32.81 -13.58 27.67
C ALA A 284 31.64 -13.99 28.60
N THR A 285 31.77 -15.06 29.39
CA THR A 285 30.66 -15.64 30.18
C THR A 285 30.85 -15.56 31.70
N GLY A 286 31.38 -14.43 32.20
CA GLY A 286 31.63 -14.20 33.63
C GLY A 286 30.78 -13.06 34.25
N ALA A 287 29.75 -13.46 35.00
CA ALA A 287 29.02 -12.76 36.08
C ALA A 287 28.63 -11.26 35.96
N SER A 288 27.35 -11.00 36.23
CA SER A 288 26.78 -9.68 36.56
C SER A 288 27.09 -9.25 37.99
N VAL A 289 27.63 -8.04 38.18
CA VAL A 289 27.63 -7.32 39.47
C VAL A 289 27.38 -5.83 39.19
N SER A 290 26.57 -5.19 40.03
CA SER A 290 26.26 -3.76 40.03
C SER A 290 27.47 -2.92 40.43
N GLY A 291 27.62 -1.73 39.84
CA GLY A 291 28.69 -0.79 40.20
C GLY A 291 28.91 0.28 39.14
N THR A 292 28.43 1.50 39.41
CA THR A 292 28.68 2.69 38.58
C THR A 292 30.06 3.27 38.84
N GLN A 293 31.09 2.68 38.22
CA GLN A 293 32.38 3.28 37.86
C GLN A 293 33.23 2.24 37.07
N ASN A 294 34.30 2.69 36.39
CA ASN A 294 35.25 1.86 35.62
C ASN A 294 34.81 1.33 34.24
N GLY A 295 34.36 2.23 33.36
CA GLY A 295 34.31 1.97 31.91
C GLY A 295 35.69 1.81 31.25
N GLU A 296 36.73 2.48 31.75
CA GLU A 296 38.07 2.44 31.16
C GLU A 296 38.84 1.15 31.46
N GLN A 297 38.82 0.66 32.72
CA GLN A 297 39.54 -0.58 33.08
C GLN A 297 39.00 -1.83 32.35
N ARG A 298 37.71 -1.87 31.98
CA ARG A 298 37.15 -2.99 31.19
C ARG A 298 37.70 -3.05 29.76
N ARG A 299 38.11 -1.92 29.16
CA ARG A 299 38.67 -1.90 27.79
C ARG A 299 40.04 -2.58 27.71
N THR A 300 40.87 -2.45 28.73
CA THR A 300 42.22 -3.06 28.78
C THR A 300 42.16 -4.60 28.87
N ILE A 301 41.10 -5.16 29.46
CA ILE A 301 40.93 -6.61 29.67
C ILE A 301 40.42 -7.33 28.40
N LEU A 302 39.78 -6.60 27.47
CA LEU A 302 39.16 -7.16 26.27
C LEU A 302 40.10 -7.32 25.07
N GLY A 303 41.30 -6.74 25.08
CA GLY A 303 42.36 -7.03 24.11
C GLY A 303 42.07 -6.70 22.64
N ILE A 304 41.00 -5.93 22.36
CA ILE A 304 40.75 -5.37 21.03
C ILE A 304 41.84 -4.34 20.77
N SER A 305 42.72 -4.61 19.80
CA SER A 305 43.83 -3.68 19.52
C SER A 305 43.29 -2.42 18.85
N LYS A 306 43.85 -1.25 19.20
CA LYS A 306 43.57 0.02 18.50
C LYS A 306 43.74 -0.10 16.97
N ALA A 307 44.55 -1.05 16.50
CA ALA A 307 44.72 -1.34 15.07
C ALA A 307 43.49 -1.98 14.42
N LEU A 308 42.72 -2.81 15.15
CA LEU A 308 41.46 -3.39 14.66
C LEU A 308 40.39 -2.30 14.54
N ASP A 309 40.23 -1.46 15.57
CA ASP A 309 39.33 -0.30 15.56
C ASP A 309 39.63 0.63 14.37
N LYS A 310 40.90 1.03 14.22
CA LYS A 310 41.36 1.85 13.09
C LYS A 310 41.21 1.16 11.73
N ARG A 311 41.09 -0.17 11.67
CA ARG A 311 40.84 -0.92 10.42
C ARG A 311 39.35 -1.00 10.10
N LEU A 312 38.51 -1.27 11.10
CA LEU A 312 37.05 -1.27 10.98
C LEU A 312 36.52 0.12 10.59
N TYR A 313 36.97 1.18 11.26
CA TYR A 313 36.61 2.56 10.94
C TYR A 313 36.98 2.94 9.50
N ARG A 314 38.22 2.65 9.06
CA ARG A 314 38.65 2.93 7.68
C ARG A 314 37.88 2.11 6.64
N MET A 315 37.55 0.86 6.94
CA MET A 315 36.71 0.03 6.06
C MET A 315 35.29 0.59 5.94
N ALA A 316 34.66 0.95 7.07
CA ALA A 316 33.32 1.54 7.08
C ALA A 316 33.29 2.89 6.35
N LYS A 317 34.30 3.75 6.56
CA LYS A 317 34.44 5.05 5.89
C LYS A 317 34.63 4.93 4.37
N GLY A 318 35.14 3.79 3.87
CA GLY A 318 35.24 3.50 2.43
C GLY A 318 33.98 2.89 1.80
N VAL A 319 32.98 2.47 2.60
CA VAL A 319 31.75 1.80 2.14
C VAL A 319 30.50 2.67 2.38
N MET A 320 30.58 3.63 3.30
CA MET A 320 29.51 4.57 3.60
C MET A 320 29.44 5.68 2.53
N PRO A 321 28.27 5.96 1.94
CA PRO A 321 28.11 7.08 1.02
C PRO A 321 28.15 8.41 1.78
N ASN A 322 28.63 9.46 1.12
CA ASN A 322 28.44 10.82 1.61
C ASN A 322 26.94 11.13 1.64
N ILE A 323 26.47 11.68 2.76
CA ILE A 323 25.10 12.20 2.89
C ILE A 323 25.12 13.64 2.40
N SER A 324 24.19 13.99 1.52
CA SER A 324 24.03 15.36 1.02
C SER A 324 23.56 16.31 2.13
N GLN A 325 23.81 17.61 2.00
CA GLN A 325 23.35 18.61 2.97
C GLN A 325 21.81 18.54 3.15
N THR A 326 21.07 18.34 2.06
CA THR A 326 19.61 18.20 2.05
C THR A 326 19.12 16.95 2.80
N GLU A 327 19.85 15.83 2.68
CA GLU A 327 19.58 14.62 3.48
C GLU A 327 19.98 14.82 4.95
N GLN A 328 21.09 15.49 5.27
CA GLN A 328 21.47 15.81 6.66
C GLN A 328 20.40 16.67 7.34
N VAL A 329 19.87 17.69 6.64
CA VAL A 329 18.73 18.49 7.13
C VAL A 329 17.50 17.62 7.37
N ALA A 330 17.11 16.79 6.40
CA ALA A 330 15.94 15.91 6.53
C ALA A 330 16.11 14.86 7.65
N LEU A 331 17.34 14.43 7.95
CA LEU A 331 17.67 13.55 9.07
C LEU A 331 17.72 14.28 10.42
N GLY A 332 17.91 15.60 10.43
CA GLY A 332 17.85 16.45 11.62
C GLY A 332 16.42 16.81 12.04
N CYS A 333 15.55 17.14 11.09
CA CYS A 333 14.19 17.62 11.33
C CYS A 333 13.20 16.56 11.88
N GLY A 334 12.10 17.03 12.47
CA GLY A 334 11.05 16.23 13.09
C GLY A 334 11.42 15.69 14.49
N THR A 335 10.62 14.78 15.04
CA THR A 335 10.92 14.04 16.28
C THR A 335 11.24 12.56 16.00
N ILE A 336 11.46 11.78 17.07
CA ILE A 336 11.59 10.32 17.03
C ILE A 336 10.77 9.81 18.23
N GLY A 337 9.83 8.90 17.99
CA GLY A 337 8.89 8.45 19.00
C GLY A 337 8.70 6.93 18.91
N PHE A 338 7.45 6.48 18.77
CA PHE A 338 7.11 5.06 18.74
C PHE A 338 7.71 4.29 17.54
N ASP A 339 8.10 4.97 16.47
CA ASP A 339 8.88 4.37 15.38
C ASP A 339 10.22 3.80 15.86
N ARG A 340 10.92 4.51 16.76
CA ARG A 340 12.14 3.98 17.42
C ARG A 340 11.84 2.78 18.30
N ASP A 341 10.72 2.76 19.01
CA ASP A 341 10.34 1.61 19.83
C ASP A 341 10.21 0.33 18.98
N ILE A 342 9.63 0.43 17.77
CA ILE A 342 9.62 -0.65 16.78
C ILE A 342 11.05 -1.04 16.36
N PHE A 343 11.93 -0.07 16.07
CA PHE A 343 13.34 -0.34 15.73
C PHE A 343 14.16 -0.95 16.88
N THR A 344 13.83 -0.72 18.15
CA THR A 344 14.46 -1.43 19.29
C THR A 344 14.04 -2.90 19.37
N GLY A 345 12.96 -3.26 18.66
CA GLY A 345 12.32 -4.56 18.73
C GLY A 345 11.53 -4.81 20.02
N SER A 346 11.30 -3.81 20.88
CA SER A 346 10.51 -3.96 22.12
C SER A 346 9.50 -2.83 22.40
N PRO A 347 8.58 -2.53 21.46
CA PRO A 347 7.50 -1.55 21.68
C PRO A 347 6.50 -1.96 22.76
N SER A 348 5.82 -0.98 23.35
CA SER A 348 4.85 -1.17 24.44
C SER A 348 3.50 -0.53 24.13
N LEU A 349 2.42 -1.33 24.17
CA LEU A 349 1.05 -0.83 24.07
C LEU A 349 0.70 0.04 25.28
N LYS A 350 1.15 -0.35 26.47
CA LYS A 350 0.90 0.43 27.71
C LYS A 350 1.41 1.87 27.58
N HIS A 351 2.62 2.05 27.05
CA HIS A 351 3.16 3.39 26.79
C HIS A 351 2.24 4.20 25.86
N LEU A 352 1.77 3.61 24.75
CA LEU A 352 0.86 4.29 23.83
C LEU A 352 -0.45 4.73 24.49
N VAL A 353 -1.06 3.84 25.27
CA VAL A 353 -2.37 4.08 25.93
C VAL A 353 -2.26 5.08 27.08
N ASP A 354 -1.15 5.07 27.82
CA ASP A 354 -0.91 6.01 28.90
C ASP A 354 -0.60 7.42 28.37
N THR A 355 0.20 7.54 27.31
CA THR A 355 0.69 8.81 26.73
C THR A 355 -0.30 9.45 25.75
N TYR A 356 -0.70 8.77 24.67
CA TYR A 356 -1.41 9.40 23.56
C TYR A 356 -2.92 9.21 23.68
N LYS A 357 -3.66 10.31 23.86
CA LYS A 357 -5.11 10.30 24.08
C LYS A 357 -5.80 11.32 23.18
N PRO A 358 -6.29 10.91 22.00
CA PRO A 358 -7.05 11.81 21.13
C PRO A 358 -8.35 12.23 21.84
N LYS A 359 -8.61 13.53 21.91
CA LYS A 359 -9.79 14.12 22.53
C LYS A 359 -10.14 15.43 21.85
N LEU A 360 -11.43 15.70 21.72
CA LEU A 360 -11.95 17.02 21.37
C LEU A 360 -12.26 17.80 22.65
N THR A 361 -12.02 19.11 22.62
CA THR A 361 -12.60 20.07 23.56
C THR A 361 -14.07 20.28 23.25
N ALA A 362 -14.82 20.90 24.18
CA ALA A 362 -16.24 21.20 23.97
C ALA A 362 -16.49 22.17 22.80
N GLU A 363 -15.54 23.07 22.51
CA GLU A 363 -15.60 24.01 21.39
C GLU A 363 -15.40 23.30 20.05
N GLU A 364 -14.40 22.43 19.95
CA GLU A 364 -14.13 21.63 18.75
C GLU A 364 -15.26 20.64 18.45
N GLN A 365 -15.81 20.01 19.49
CA GLN A 365 -16.99 19.15 19.37
C GLN A 365 -18.20 19.96 18.88
N SER A 366 -18.43 21.15 19.44
CA SER A 366 -19.50 22.06 18.98
C SER A 366 -19.33 22.43 17.50
N PHE A 367 -18.11 22.73 17.04
CA PHE A 367 -17.84 23.06 15.63
C PHE A 367 -18.04 21.87 14.68
N LEU A 368 -17.76 20.66 15.15
CA LEU A 368 -17.99 19.42 14.41
C LEU A 368 -19.49 19.10 14.28
N ASP A 369 -20.25 19.33 15.35
CA ASP A 369 -21.68 19.01 15.44
C ASP A 369 -22.58 20.06 14.79
N ASN A 370 -22.18 21.33 14.77
CA ASN A 370 -22.95 22.43 14.20
C ASN A 370 -22.36 22.91 12.87
N GLU A 371 -21.27 23.68 12.89
CA GLU A 371 -20.74 24.36 11.70
C GLU A 371 -20.35 23.37 10.58
N THR A 372 -19.69 22.27 10.93
CA THR A 372 -19.29 21.22 9.98
C THR A 372 -20.49 20.41 9.48
N ASN A 373 -21.49 20.18 10.33
CA ASN A 373 -22.73 19.53 9.90
C ASN A 373 -23.47 20.39 8.88
N LYS A 374 -23.52 21.70 9.13
CA LYS A 374 -24.15 22.66 8.24
C LYS A 374 -23.40 22.82 6.91
N LEU A 375 -22.06 22.71 6.90
CA LEU A 375 -21.32 22.61 5.62
C LEU A 375 -21.73 21.36 4.83
N CYS A 376 -21.89 20.20 5.49
CA CYS A 376 -22.40 19.00 4.82
C CYS A 376 -23.84 19.14 4.29
N GLU A 377 -24.72 19.87 5.00
CA GLU A 377 -26.08 20.18 4.50
C GLU A 377 -26.09 21.02 3.21
N LEU A 378 -25.09 21.89 3.01
CA LEU A 378 -24.98 22.73 1.83
C LEU A 378 -24.33 22.01 0.62
N LEU A 379 -23.85 20.78 0.80
CA LEU A 379 -23.10 20.03 -0.20
C LEU A 379 -23.95 18.91 -0.85
N ASN A 380 -24.25 19.05 -2.14
CA ASN A 380 -24.55 17.92 -3.02
C ASN A 380 -23.32 17.60 -3.88
N ASP A 381 -22.73 16.41 -3.65
CA ASP A 381 -21.52 15.96 -4.36
C ASP A 381 -21.76 15.66 -5.85
N HIS A 382 -23.00 15.33 -6.24
CA HIS A 382 -23.36 15.22 -7.66
C HIS A 382 -23.32 16.60 -8.33
N ASP A 383 -24.04 17.58 -7.78
CA ASP A 383 -24.10 18.95 -8.30
C ASP A 383 -22.71 19.60 -8.37
N VAL A 384 -21.92 19.48 -7.30
CA VAL A 384 -20.52 19.97 -7.27
C VAL A 384 -19.68 19.35 -8.39
N SER A 385 -19.80 18.03 -8.61
CA SER A 385 -19.08 17.36 -9.69
C SER A 385 -19.61 17.68 -11.10
N MET A 386 -20.87 18.10 -11.24
CA MET A 386 -21.44 18.53 -12.52
C MET A 386 -21.09 19.99 -12.84
N ALA A 387 -21.29 20.91 -11.90
CA ALA A 387 -20.89 22.31 -11.99
C ALA A 387 -19.36 22.50 -12.06
N LYS A 388 -18.60 21.49 -11.63
CA LYS A 388 -17.14 21.53 -11.42
C LYS A 388 -16.71 22.53 -10.36
N ASP A 389 -17.59 23.05 -9.52
CA ASP A 389 -17.25 24.02 -8.49
C ASP A 389 -18.26 23.92 -7.35
N PHE A 390 -17.94 24.52 -6.21
CA PHE A 390 -18.95 24.86 -5.23
C PHE A 390 -19.70 26.11 -5.67
N ASN A 391 -20.96 26.23 -5.25
CA ASN A 391 -21.69 27.47 -5.39
C ASN A 391 -21.09 28.56 -4.47
N LYS A 392 -21.53 29.82 -4.67
CA LYS A 392 -21.02 30.95 -3.87
C LYS A 392 -21.31 30.79 -2.37
N GLU A 393 -22.48 30.27 -2.01
CA GLU A 393 -22.91 30.09 -0.62
C GLU A 393 -21.97 29.15 0.16
N VAL A 394 -21.58 28.02 -0.45
CA VAL A 394 -20.61 27.08 0.13
C VAL A 394 -19.22 27.71 0.26
N TRP A 395 -18.76 28.48 -0.73
CA TRP A 395 -17.48 29.22 -0.66
C TRP A 395 -17.49 30.33 0.41
N ASP A 396 -18.59 31.08 0.54
CA ASP A 396 -18.77 32.09 1.59
C ASP A 396 -18.78 31.41 2.96
N TYR A 397 -19.61 30.38 3.15
CA TYR A 397 -19.74 29.66 4.41
C TYR A 397 -18.41 29.05 4.91
N MET A 398 -17.60 28.48 4.00
CA MET A 398 -16.26 28.00 4.35
C MET A 398 -15.33 29.11 4.86
N ARG A 399 -15.44 30.34 4.33
CA ARG A 399 -14.66 31.50 4.79
C ARG A 399 -15.19 32.02 6.12
N ASP A 400 -16.47 32.37 6.16
CA ASP A 400 -17.11 33.05 7.29
C ASP A 400 -17.07 32.22 8.58
N GLN A 401 -17.13 30.89 8.46
CA GLN A 401 -17.00 29.98 9.62
C GLN A 401 -15.55 29.61 9.95
N GLY A 402 -14.56 30.02 9.16
CA GLY A 402 -13.13 29.81 9.42
C GLY A 402 -12.60 28.42 9.05
N PHE A 403 -13.20 27.72 8.08
CA PHE A 403 -12.73 26.40 7.65
C PHE A 403 -11.32 26.43 7.05
N PHE A 404 -10.84 27.57 6.55
CA PHE A 404 -9.46 27.70 6.05
C PHE A 404 -8.43 28.05 7.14
N ALA A 405 -8.86 28.15 8.40
CA ALA A 405 -8.10 28.71 9.50
C ALA A 405 -8.24 27.92 10.82
N LEU A 406 -8.54 26.62 10.73
CA LEU A 406 -8.75 25.75 11.88
C LEU A 406 -7.50 25.70 12.79
N LYS A 407 -6.30 25.63 12.20
CA LYS A 407 -5.03 25.61 12.95
C LYS A 407 -4.44 26.99 13.28
N ILE A 408 -4.90 28.07 12.66
CA ILE A 408 -4.32 29.41 12.91
C ILE A 408 -4.61 29.80 14.37
N PRO A 409 -3.63 30.28 15.16
CA PRO A 409 -3.87 30.65 16.55
C PRO A 409 -4.93 31.73 16.73
N LYS A 410 -5.69 31.67 17.83
CA LYS A 410 -6.82 32.58 18.11
C LYS A 410 -6.43 34.05 18.22
N GLU A 411 -5.19 34.34 18.62
CA GLU A 411 -4.64 35.70 18.67
C GLU A 411 -4.60 36.39 17.28
N TRP A 412 -4.56 35.60 16.20
CA TRP A 412 -4.63 36.06 14.81
C TRP A 412 -6.02 35.87 14.19
N GLY A 413 -7.05 35.58 14.99
CA GLY A 413 -8.43 35.37 14.54
C GLY A 413 -8.78 33.95 14.06
N GLY A 414 -7.82 33.02 14.05
CA GLY A 414 -8.08 31.62 13.69
C GLY A 414 -8.77 30.83 14.80
N LYS A 415 -9.06 29.53 14.57
CA LYS A 415 -9.73 28.69 15.57
C LYS A 415 -8.79 28.09 16.62
N GLY A 416 -7.50 27.92 16.31
CA GLY A 416 -6.52 27.30 17.20
C GLY A 416 -6.86 25.87 17.63
N PHE A 417 -7.51 25.11 16.75
CA PHE A 417 -7.95 23.73 17.00
C PHE A 417 -6.78 22.73 16.95
N SER A 418 -6.95 21.63 17.70
CA SER A 418 -6.09 20.46 17.71
C SER A 418 -6.06 19.74 16.36
N THR A 419 -5.00 18.97 16.16
CA THR A 419 -4.83 18.06 15.02
C THR A 419 -5.97 17.05 14.97
N HIS A 420 -6.38 16.52 16.13
CA HIS A 420 -7.52 15.62 16.21
C HIS A 420 -8.82 16.28 15.75
N ALA A 421 -9.09 17.53 16.12
CA ALA A 421 -10.28 18.26 15.66
C ALA A 421 -10.28 18.50 14.15
N VAL A 422 -9.16 18.99 13.58
CA VAL A 422 -9.01 19.14 12.12
C VAL A 422 -9.26 17.81 11.42
N SER A 423 -8.69 16.72 11.93
CA SER A 423 -8.91 15.38 11.38
C SER A 423 -10.39 14.94 11.46
N GLN A 424 -11.10 15.19 12.55
CA GLN A 424 -12.51 14.79 12.65
C GLN A 424 -13.42 15.62 11.74
N ILE A 425 -13.14 16.91 11.57
CA ILE A 425 -13.82 17.77 10.58
C ILE A 425 -13.61 17.20 9.17
N LEU A 426 -12.36 16.87 8.81
CA LEU A 426 -12.02 16.27 7.52
C LEU A 426 -12.65 14.89 7.30
N VAL A 427 -12.73 14.04 8.35
CA VAL A 427 -13.45 12.75 8.32
C VAL A 427 -14.92 12.97 7.94
N LYS A 428 -15.61 13.89 8.63
CA LYS A 428 -17.04 14.19 8.41
C LYS A 428 -17.29 14.69 6.99
N LEU A 429 -16.48 15.66 6.53
CA LEU A 429 -16.55 16.17 5.16
C LEU A 429 -16.35 15.08 4.11
N SER A 430 -15.40 14.16 4.31
CA SER A 430 -15.20 13.02 3.40
C SER A 430 -16.33 12.00 3.36
N THR A 431 -17.29 12.03 4.29
CA THR A 431 -18.53 11.23 4.16
C THR A 431 -19.55 11.86 3.22
N GLN A 432 -19.39 13.15 2.89
CA GLN A 432 -20.28 13.90 2.00
C GLN A 432 -19.63 14.23 0.65
N SER A 433 -18.42 14.82 0.66
CA SER A 433 -17.71 15.21 -0.55
C SER A 433 -16.19 15.16 -0.39
N PHE A 434 -15.53 14.46 -1.31
CA PHE A 434 -14.06 14.48 -1.41
C PHE A 434 -13.54 15.88 -1.75
N ASP A 435 -14.24 16.61 -2.62
CA ASP A 435 -13.82 17.93 -3.06
C ASP A 435 -13.82 18.94 -1.91
N ALA A 436 -14.80 18.85 -1.01
CA ALA A 436 -14.86 19.70 0.19
C ALA A 436 -13.74 19.35 1.17
N ASN A 437 -13.48 18.06 1.40
CA ASN A 437 -12.34 17.60 2.19
C ASN A 437 -11.01 18.15 1.63
N ALA A 438 -10.74 18.00 0.33
CA ALA A 438 -9.50 18.47 -0.30
C ALA A 438 -9.35 20.01 -0.22
N THR A 439 -10.46 20.74 -0.34
CA THR A 439 -10.52 22.21 -0.29
C THR A 439 -10.23 22.74 1.12
N VAL A 440 -10.75 22.08 2.17
CA VAL A 440 -10.50 22.43 3.58
C VAL A 440 -9.15 21.91 4.07
N ALA A 441 -8.67 20.76 3.59
CA ALA A 441 -7.44 20.14 4.07
C ALA A 441 -6.17 20.94 3.74
N VAL A 442 -6.08 21.52 2.54
CA VAL A 442 -4.82 22.16 2.07
C VAL A 442 -4.43 23.38 2.91
N PRO A 443 -5.32 24.35 3.21
CA PRO A 443 -4.98 25.50 4.07
C PRO A 443 -4.59 25.11 5.51
N ASN A 444 -5.14 24.00 6.03
CA ASN A 444 -4.93 23.53 7.40
C ASN A 444 -3.81 22.48 7.54
N SER A 445 -3.05 22.21 6.48
CA SER A 445 -1.90 21.30 6.52
C SER A 445 -0.67 21.98 5.92
N LEU A 446 -0.48 21.90 4.60
CA LEU A 446 0.65 22.51 3.91
C LEU A 446 0.40 23.98 3.52
N GLY A 447 -0.53 24.64 4.21
CA GLY A 447 -0.86 26.04 3.99
C GLY A 447 0.24 26.98 4.49
N PRO A 448 0.39 28.17 3.90
CA PRO A 448 1.32 29.19 4.40
C PRO A 448 0.96 29.66 5.80
N GLY A 449 -0.26 29.45 6.33
CA GLY A 449 -0.65 29.88 7.67
C GLY A 449 0.22 29.30 8.80
N GLU A 450 0.51 28.00 8.78
CA GLU A 450 1.42 27.40 9.78
C GLU A 450 2.87 27.85 9.56
N LEU A 451 3.32 27.90 8.31
CA LEU A 451 4.66 28.35 7.92
C LEU A 451 4.90 29.82 8.34
N LEU A 452 3.90 30.68 8.18
CA LEU A 452 3.89 32.09 8.61
C LEU A 452 3.92 32.21 10.14
N ALA A 453 3.07 31.47 10.85
CA ALA A 453 3.04 31.49 12.30
C ALA A 453 4.39 31.08 12.92
N ARG A 454 5.06 30.07 12.33
CA ARG A 454 6.36 29.56 12.80
C ARG A 454 7.57 30.39 12.35
N TYR A 455 7.62 30.83 11.09
CA TYR A 455 8.85 31.37 10.48
C TYR A 455 8.69 32.77 9.87
N GLY A 456 7.49 33.34 9.80
CA GLY A 456 7.27 34.69 9.28
C GLY A 456 7.88 35.78 10.16
N THR A 457 8.25 36.91 9.56
CA THR A 457 8.56 38.13 10.33
C THR A 457 7.31 38.66 11.01
N ASP A 458 7.45 39.59 11.95
CA ASP A 458 6.29 40.08 12.70
C ASP A 458 5.35 40.90 11.78
N GLU A 459 5.90 41.65 10.82
CA GLU A 459 5.12 42.33 9.78
C GLU A 459 4.38 41.35 8.86
N GLN A 460 5.00 40.21 8.51
CA GLN A 460 4.36 39.16 7.73
C GLN A 460 3.21 38.50 8.50
N LYS A 461 3.38 38.26 9.81
CA LYS A 461 2.34 37.69 10.68
C LYS A 461 1.16 38.66 10.80
N GLU A 462 1.43 39.93 11.14
CA GLU A 462 0.42 40.98 11.27
C GLU A 462 -0.37 41.23 9.98
N TYR A 463 0.28 41.12 8.81
CA TYR A 463 -0.40 41.29 7.54
C TYR A 463 -1.18 40.04 7.11
N PHE A 464 -0.53 38.87 7.05
CA PHE A 464 -1.13 37.69 6.43
C PHE A 464 -2.04 36.89 7.36
N LEU A 465 -1.68 36.66 8.63
CA LEU A 465 -2.41 35.71 9.47
C LEU A 465 -3.88 36.11 9.70
N PRO A 466 -4.24 37.39 9.97
CA PRO A 466 -5.64 37.80 10.07
C PRO A 466 -6.43 37.61 8.77
N ARG A 467 -5.82 37.88 7.61
CA ARG A 467 -6.45 37.75 6.28
C ARG A 467 -6.57 36.29 5.81
N LEU A 468 -5.73 35.40 6.32
CA LEU A 468 -5.89 33.96 6.17
C LEU A 468 -6.98 33.45 7.13
N ALA A 469 -7.12 34.06 8.32
CA ALA A 469 -8.07 33.66 9.33
C ALA A 469 -9.53 33.96 8.95
N ASP A 470 -9.80 35.15 8.40
CA ASP A 470 -11.13 35.57 7.93
C ASP A 470 -11.47 35.08 6.50
N GLY A 471 -10.54 34.37 5.84
CA GLY A 471 -10.73 33.86 4.49
C GLY A 471 -10.68 34.90 3.37
N THR A 472 -10.29 36.16 3.65
CA THR A 472 -10.01 37.19 2.63
C THR A 472 -8.95 36.71 1.65
N LEU A 473 -7.90 36.06 2.16
CA LEU A 473 -6.87 35.39 1.39
C LEU A 473 -7.04 33.88 1.52
N ILE A 474 -7.60 33.23 0.49
CA ILE A 474 -7.50 31.77 0.35
C ILE A 474 -6.07 31.43 -0.08
N PRO A 475 -5.33 30.55 0.61
CA PRO A 475 -3.95 30.25 0.26
C PRO A 475 -3.79 29.05 -0.69
N CYS A 476 -2.68 29.01 -1.42
CA CYS A 476 -2.16 27.81 -2.08
C CYS A 476 -0.63 27.67 -1.92
N PHE A 477 -0.07 26.50 -2.25
CA PHE A 477 1.38 26.24 -2.16
C PHE A 477 1.99 25.75 -3.48
N GLY A 478 2.79 26.62 -4.12
CA GLY A 478 3.39 26.43 -5.44
C GLY A 478 4.74 25.69 -5.40
N LEU A 479 4.75 24.37 -5.21
CA LEU A 479 5.98 23.57 -5.24
C LEU A 479 6.27 22.91 -6.60
N THR A 480 5.35 22.05 -7.05
CA THR A 480 5.52 21.12 -8.17
C THR A 480 5.64 21.81 -9.52
N GLY A 481 6.66 21.45 -10.31
CA GLY A 481 6.91 21.97 -11.65
C GLY A 481 6.65 20.94 -12.76
N PRO A 482 6.88 21.31 -14.04
CA PRO A 482 6.79 20.38 -15.16
C PRO A 482 7.85 19.26 -15.11
N HIS A 483 9.04 19.50 -14.55
CA HIS A 483 10.11 18.48 -14.44
C HIS A 483 10.47 18.09 -12.99
N SER A 484 9.98 18.81 -11.97
CA SER A 484 10.23 18.52 -10.54
C SER A 484 8.92 18.13 -9.83
N GLY A 485 8.93 17.00 -9.12
CA GLY A 485 7.72 16.39 -8.54
C GLY A 485 8.05 15.56 -7.30
N SER A 486 8.17 14.23 -7.46
CA SER A 486 8.67 13.33 -6.41
C SER A 486 10.07 13.74 -5.92
N ASP A 487 10.93 14.09 -6.87
CA ASP A 487 12.14 14.85 -6.58
C ASP A 487 11.80 16.34 -6.50
N ALA A 488 11.51 16.78 -5.28
CA ALA A 488 11.29 18.18 -4.93
C ALA A 488 12.60 18.92 -4.59
N THR A 489 13.77 18.26 -4.66
CA THR A 489 15.07 18.89 -4.39
C THR A 489 15.76 19.33 -5.68
N SER A 490 15.50 18.70 -6.83
CA SER A 490 15.90 19.19 -8.16
C SER A 490 15.04 20.35 -8.67
N LEU A 491 14.76 21.35 -7.83
CA LEU A 491 14.07 22.61 -8.17
C LEU A 491 14.90 23.57 -9.06
N ILE A 492 15.89 23.02 -9.78
CA ILE A 492 16.80 23.65 -10.76
C ILE A 492 16.04 24.48 -11.81
N GLN A 493 14.74 24.25 -12.00
CA GLN A 493 13.88 24.97 -12.94
C GLN A 493 13.38 26.35 -12.47
N SER A 494 13.67 26.74 -11.23
CA SER A 494 13.34 28.08 -10.75
C SER A 494 14.61 28.92 -10.92
N ASP A 495 14.71 29.66 -12.01
CA ASP A 495 15.80 30.62 -12.21
C ASP A 495 15.57 31.79 -11.25
N CYS A 496 16.00 31.63 -9.99
CA CYS A 496 15.79 32.55 -8.89
C CYS A 496 17.14 33.11 -8.45
N VAL A 497 17.45 34.34 -8.86
CA VAL A 497 18.76 34.98 -8.63
C VAL A 497 18.60 36.19 -7.72
N VAL A 498 19.47 36.32 -6.70
CA VAL A 498 19.53 37.52 -5.86
C VAL A 498 20.02 38.71 -6.69
N GLU A 499 19.27 39.80 -6.64
CA GLU A 499 19.54 41.03 -7.38
C GLU A 499 19.18 42.26 -6.54
N GLU A 500 19.78 43.40 -6.87
CA GLU A 500 19.45 44.69 -6.31
C GLU A 500 18.83 45.55 -7.43
N ARG A 501 17.54 45.90 -7.30
CA ARG A 501 16.82 46.77 -8.25
C ARG A 501 16.43 48.06 -7.52
N ASN A 502 16.76 49.22 -8.10
CA ASN A 502 16.46 50.54 -7.54
C ASN A 502 16.96 50.79 -6.09
N GLY A 503 18.01 50.07 -5.65
CA GLY A 503 18.54 50.13 -4.28
C GLY A 503 17.80 49.25 -3.27
N GLU A 504 16.82 48.46 -3.71
CA GLU A 504 16.16 47.43 -2.91
C GLU A 504 16.75 46.05 -3.24
N LEU A 505 17.02 45.25 -2.21
CA LEU A 505 17.47 43.86 -2.35
C LEU A 505 16.26 42.94 -2.50
N GLY A 506 16.34 42.00 -3.45
CA GLY A 506 15.29 41.04 -3.74
C GLY A 506 15.82 39.88 -4.57
N VAL A 507 14.90 39.13 -5.16
CA VAL A 507 15.20 38.09 -6.14
C VAL A 507 14.43 38.33 -7.43
N VAL A 508 15.03 37.90 -8.53
CA VAL A 508 14.37 37.80 -9.84
C VAL A 508 14.09 36.32 -10.08
N ALA A 509 12.83 35.96 -10.34
CA ALA A 509 12.40 34.58 -10.46
C ALA A 509 11.57 34.31 -11.73
N SER A 510 12.02 33.37 -12.57
CA SER A 510 11.18 32.70 -13.58
C SER A 510 10.76 31.32 -13.08
N PHE A 511 9.47 31.00 -13.18
CA PHE A 511 8.91 29.75 -12.65
C PHE A 511 7.65 29.30 -13.38
N LYS A 512 7.48 27.98 -13.46
CA LYS A 512 6.23 27.35 -13.89
C LYS A 512 5.88 26.24 -12.90
N LYS A 513 4.73 26.36 -12.25
CA LYS A 513 4.18 25.39 -11.31
C LYS A 513 2.86 24.85 -11.84
N ARG A 514 2.57 23.58 -11.56
CA ARG A 514 1.37 22.86 -12.01
C ARG A 514 0.80 21.99 -10.91
N TYR A 515 -0.45 21.59 -11.08
CA TYR A 515 -1.19 20.76 -10.12
C TYR A 515 -1.35 21.42 -8.74
N ILE A 516 -1.34 22.75 -8.69
CA ILE A 516 -1.41 23.50 -7.44
C ILE A 516 -2.87 23.63 -7.02
N THR A 517 -3.24 22.92 -5.94
CA THR A 517 -4.57 22.98 -5.33
C THR A 517 -4.86 24.39 -4.82
N LEU A 518 -6.10 24.83 -4.95
CA LEU A 518 -6.63 26.19 -4.74
C LEU A 518 -6.07 27.31 -5.62
N ALA A 519 -5.00 27.12 -6.40
CA ALA A 519 -4.41 28.19 -7.23
C ALA A 519 -5.39 28.97 -8.15
N PRO A 520 -6.45 28.38 -8.74
CA PRO A 520 -7.43 29.16 -9.49
C PRO A 520 -8.15 30.24 -8.66
N VAL A 521 -8.41 29.99 -7.38
CA VAL A 521 -9.19 30.84 -6.46
C VAL A 521 -8.37 31.49 -5.34
N ALA A 522 -7.09 31.13 -5.21
CA ALA A 522 -6.21 31.63 -4.17
C ALA A 522 -5.94 33.14 -4.30
N GLY A 523 -5.93 33.84 -3.17
CA GLY A 523 -5.49 35.23 -3.00
C GLY A 523 -3.99 35.35 -2.71
N VAL A 524 -3.35 34.30 -2.19
CA VAL A 524 -1.91 34.26 -1.90
C VAL A 524 -1.31 32.90 -2.22
N VAL A 525 -0.07 32.88 -2.74
CA VAL A 525 0.72 31.67 -2.98
C VAL A 525 2.00 31.66 -2.14
N GLY A 526 2.20 30.58 -1.38
CA GLY A 526 3.51 30.18 -0.88
C GLY A 526 4.29 29.49 -2.00
N LEU A 527 5.21 30.19 -2.65
CA LEU A 527 5.93 29.75 -3.83
C LEU A 527 7.32 29.21 -3.48
N GLY A 528 7.58 27.94 -3.76
CA GLY A 528 8.88 27.32 -3.55
C GLY A 528 9.88 27.65 -4.67
N LEU A 529 11.00 28.27 -4.33
CA LEU A 529 12.06 28.75 -5.24
C LEU A 529 13.42 28.19 -4.84
N ASN A 530 14.33 27.99 -5.79
CA ASN A 530 15.72 27.61 -5.51
C ASN A 530 16.65 28.79 -5.78
N LEU A 531 17.01 29.52 -4.71
CA LEU A 531 17.70 30.80 -4.77
C LEU A 531 19.21 30.62 -4.96
N SER A 532 19.82 31.40 -5.86
CA SER A 532 21.28 31.54 -6.00
C SER A 532 21.71 33.00 -5.89
N ASP A 533 22.88 33.22 -5.31
CA ASP A 533 23.52 34.53 -5.10
C ASP A 533 24.94 34.54 -5.70
N PRO A 534 25.06 34.50 -7.05
CA PRO A 534 26.38 34.47 -7.73
C PRO A 534 27.18 35.78 -7.55
N LYS A 535 26.56 36.82 -6.97
CA LYS A 535 27.14 38.15 -6.74
C LYS A 535 27.52 38.38 -5.26
N GLY A 536 27.15 37.48 -4.34
CA GLY A 536 27.39 37.62 -2.90
C GLY A 536 26.61 38.76 -2.24
N LEU A 537 25.48 39.17 -2.82
CA LEU A 537 24.64 40.28 -2.36
C LEU A 537 23.95 40.01 -1.01
N LEU A 538 23.76 38.75 -0.62
CA LEU A 538 23.28 38.35 0.71
C LEU A 538 24.26 38.74 1.82
N LYS A 539 25.54 38.98 1.51
CA LYS A 539 26.58 39.48 2.44
C LYS A 539 26.70 38.67 3.74
N GLY A 540 26.36 37.37 3.71
CA GLY A 540 26.39 36.46 4.86
C GLY A 540 25.12 36.45 5.74
N VAL A 541 24.07 37.19 5.36
CA VAL A 541 22.73 37.12 5.98
C VAL A 541 21.85 36.26 5.08
N GLY A 542 21.46 35.08 5.58
CA GLY A 542 20.82 34.03 4.78
C GLY A 542 21.82 33.19 3.97
N ALA A 543 21.31 32.26 3.16
CA ALA A 543 22.10 31.39 2.29
C ALA A 543 21.42 31.13 0.93
N GLU A 544 22.20 30.61 -0.02
CA GLU A 544 21.65 30.00 -1.25
C GLU A 544 20.83 28.74 -0.93
N GLY A 545 19.92 28.37 -1.84
CA GLY A 545 19.15 27.13 -1.81
C GLY A 545 17.63 27.35 -1.71
N PHE A 546 16.93 26.29 -1.33
CA PHE A 546 15.46 26.29 -1.33
C PHE A 546 14.88 27.32 -0.34
N SER A 547 14.03 28.20 -0.86
CA SER A 547 13.43 29.34 -0.17
C SER A 547 11.94 29.41 -0.53
N VAL A 548 11.13 30.07 0.31
CA VAL A 548 9.69 30.25 0.08
C VAL A 548 9.39 31.74 -0.06
N ALA A 549 8.75 32.13 -1.16
CA ALA A 549 8.21 33.47 -1.35
C ALA A 549 6.70 33.48 -1.09
N LEU A 550 6.18 34.59 -0.58
CA LEU A 550 4.76 34.87 -0.36
C LEU A 550 4.35 35.95 -1.35
N LEU A 551 3.58 35.54 -2.37
CA LEU A 551 3.11 36.45 -3.41
C LEU A 551 1.58 36.50 -3.37
N GLU A 552 1.02 37.70 -3.27
CA GLU A 552 -0.42 37.91 -3.48
C GLU A 552 -0.77 37.75 -4.96
N ARG A 553 -2.03 37.42 -5.25
CA ARG A 553 -2.53 37.04 -6.58
C ARG A 553 -2.18 38.05 -7.68
N ASP A 554 -2.24 39.33 -7.34
CA ASP A 554 -2.03 40.46 -8.27
C ASP A 554 -0.57 40.96 -8.29
N HIS A 555 0.37 40.21 -7.68
CA HIS A 555 1.80 40.56 -7.68
C HIS A 555 2.34 40.71 -9.12
N PRO A 556 3.03 41.80 -9.48
CA PRO A 556 3.45 42.05 -10.86
C PRO A 556 4.25 40.90 -11.48
N GLY A 557 3.78 40.41 -12.64
CA GLY A 557 4.39 39.29 -13.37
C GLY A 557 3.91 37.89 -12.97
N LEU A 558 3.18 37.76 -11.85
CA LEU A 558 2.52 36.51 -11.46
C LEU A 558 1.30 36.22 -12.35
N ARG A 559 1.12 34.95 -12.74
CA ARG A 559 -0.01 34.47 -13.55
C ARG A 559 -0.64 33.26 -12.89
N MET A 560 -1.90 33.42 -12.47
CA MET A 560 -2.74 32.39 -11.82
C MET A 560 -4.13 32.36 -12.47
N GLY A 561 -4.99 31.41 -12.07
CA GLY A 561 -6.37 31.30 -12.56
C GLY A 561 -6.64 30.17 -13.55
N ARG A 562 -5.64 29.72 -14.33
CA ARG A 562 -5.79 28.54 -15.22
C ARG A 562 -6.01 27.28 -14.41
N ARG A 563 -6.95 26.44 -14.85
CA ARG A 563 -7.44 25.27 -14.12
C ARG A 563 -7.10 23.94 -14.81
N HIS A 564 -6.82 22.92 -13.99
CA HIS A 564 -6.76 21.51 -14.37
C HIS A 564 -8.06 20.78 -14.02
N MET A 565 -8.31 19.63 -14.64
CA MET A 565 -9.46 18.76 -14.35
C MET A 565 -8.98 17.38 -13.85
N PRO A 566 -8.76 17.19 -12.54
CA PRO A 566 -8.20 15.95 -11.99
C PRO A 566 -9.29 14.86 -11.93
N LEU A 567 -9.38 14.02 -12.97
CA LEU A 567 -10.32 12.87 -13.02
C LEU A 567 -11.78 13.23 -12.67
N ASN A 568 -12.27 14.39 -13.14
CA ASN A 568 -13.60 14.96 -12.84
C ASN A 568 -13.86 15.42 -11.39
N ALA A 569 -12.89 15.35 -10.48
CA ALA A 569 -12.96 16.01 -9.18
C ALA A 569 -13.12 17.53 -9.35
N ALA A 570 -14.00 18.14 -8.56
CA ALA A 570 -14.39 19.54 -8.67
C ALA A 570 -13.51 20.50 -7.86
N PHE A 571 -12.65 20.02 -6.96
CA PHE A 571 -11.77 20.90 -6.19
C PHE A 571 -10.88 21.75 -7.12
N MET A 572 -10.58 22.97 -6.66
CA MET A 572 -9.79 23.91 -7.45
C MET A 572 -8.34 23.44 -7.56
N ASN A 573 -7.83 23.30 -8.77
CA ASN A 573 -6.46 22.88 -9.04
C ASN A 573 -5.95 23.56 -10.32
N GLY A 574 -4.72 24.06 -10.34
CA GLY A 574 -4.27 24.94 -11.43
C GLY A 574 -2.77 25.12 -11.56
N THR A 575 -2.39 26.13 -12.35
CA THR A 575 -1.00 26.54 -12.58
C THR A 575 -0.67 27.85 -11.86
N VAL A 576 0.59 28.01 -11.48
CA VAL A 576 1.16 29.28 -11.00
C VAL A 576 2.42 29.54 -11.83
N GLU A 577 2.44 30.61 -12.61
CA GLU A 577 3.52 30.89 -13.57
C GLU A 577 4.03 32.33 -13.42
N GLY A 578 5.30 32.55 -13.73
CA GLY A 578 5.96 33.85 -13.72
C GLY A 578 7.20 33.83 -14.61
N ASP A 579 7.58 34.98 -15.13
CA ASP A 579 8.79 35.16 -15.95
C ASP A 579 9.40 36.53 -15.64
N ASP A 580 10.69 36.59 -15.28
CA ASP A 580 11.39 37.79 -14.76
C ASP A 580 10.61 38.53 -13.65
N VAL A 581 10.05 37.76 -12.70
CA VAL A 581 9.26 38.32 -11.59
C VAL A 581 10.21 38.88 -10.54
N TRP A 582 10.13 40.19 -10.29
CA TRP A 582 10.79 40.82 -9.13
C TRP A 582 10.06 40.48 -7.84
N ILE A 583 10.80 40.02 -6.83
CA ILE A 583 10.28 39.64 -5.51
C ILE A 583 11.20 40.29 -4.46
N PRO A 584 10.75 41.36 -3.76
CA PRO A 584 11.51 41.96 -2.66
C PRO A 584 11.84 40.97 -1.54
N MET A 585 12.90 41.20 -0.77
CA MET A 585 13.24 40.33 0.38
C MET A 585 12.15 40.30 1.46
N SER A 586 11.29 41.32 1.56
CA SER A 586 10.10 41.34 2.44
C SER A 586 9.04 40.30 2.05
N ASN A 587 9.04 39.84 0.80
CA ASN A 587 8.17 38.76 0.32
C ASN A 587 8.78 37.36 0.51
N ILE A 588 10.06 37.23 0.90
CA ILE A 588 10.62 35.94 1.32
C ILE A 588 10.13 35.62 2.73
N LEU A 589 9.57 34.42 2.95
CA LEU A 589 9.06 34.00 4.26
C LEU A 589 10.18 34.03 5.32
N GLY A 590 10.01 34.88 6.34
CA GLY A 590 11.02 35.12 7.37
C GLY A 590 12.17 36.05 6.93
N GLY A 591 12.02 36.73 5.79
CA GLY A 591 12.97 37.71 5.27
C GLY A 591 14.30 37.12 4.80
N GLN A 592 15.28 38.00 4.59
CA GLN A 592 16.62 37.64 4.09
C GLN A 592 17.33 36.60 4.97
N GLU A 593 17.14 36.65 6.30
CA GLU A 593 17.74 35.70 7.24
C GLU A 593 17.33 34.23 6.99
N ARG A 594 16.21 34.01 6.30
CA ARG A 594 15.64 32.69 6.02
C ARG A 594 15.80 32.24 4.56
N CYS A 595 16.50 33.00 3.73
CA CYS A 595 16.99 32.52 2.44
C CYS A 595 17.78 31.21 2.63
N GLY A 596 17.46 30.19 1.82
CA GLY A 596 18.04 28.84 1.89
C GLY A 596 17.45 27.94 3.00
N PHE A 597 16.61 28.46 3.91
CA PHE A 597 16.07 27.70 5.05
C PHE A 597 14.76 26.94 4.72
N GLY A 598 14.19 27.13 3.52
CA GLY A 598 12.87 26.59 3.15
C GLY A 598 12.73 25.08 3.25
N TRP A 599 13.84 24.31 3.18
CA TRP A 599 13.77 22.84 3.25
C TRP A 599 13.51 22.34 4.68
N HIS A 600 14.04 23.04 5.68
CA HIS A 600 13.66 22.80 7.08
C HIS A 600 12.17 23.05 7.30
N MET A 601 11.70 24.24 6.86
CA MET A 601 10.29 24.64 6.99
C MET A 601 9.34 23.61 6.35
N PHE A 602 9.67 23.15 5.14
CA PHE A 602 8.87 22.18 4.41
C PHE A 602 8.87 20.81 5.10
N VAL A 603 10.02 20.27 5.48
CA VAL A 603 10.10 18.94 6.13
C VAL A 603 9.35 18.93 7.46
N GLU A 604 9.38 20.02 8.24
CA GLU A 604 8.69 20.11 9.53
C GLU A 604 7.15 20.20 9.41
N CYS A 605 6.60 20.92 8.43
CA CYS A 605 5.15 21.07 8.27
C CYS A 605 4.50 19.95 7.40
N LEU A 606 5.28 19.32 6.51
CA LEU A 606 4.83 18.22 5.63
C LEU A 606 4.32 16.97 6.39
N ALA A 607 4.71 16.82 7.66
CA ALA A 607 4.29 15.71 8.51
C ALA A 607 2.76 15.64 8.67
N GLU A 608 2.05 16.77 8.65
CA GLU A 608 0.62 16.83 8.91
C GLU A 608 -0.24 16.50 7.68
N GLY A 609 0.08 17.05 6.50
CA GLY A 609 -0.66 16.71 5.27
C GLY A 609 -0.65 15.21 4.99
N ARG A 610 0.51 14.58 5.21
CA ARG A 610 0.74 13.14 5.11
C ARG A 610 0.12 12.31 6.24
N GLY A 611 0.29 12.76 7.49
CA GLY A 611 -0.08 11.99 8.69
C GLY A 611 -1.54 12.15 9.12
N VAL A 612 -2.18 13.25 8.74
CA VAL A 612 -3.49 13.69 9.25
C VAL A 612 -4.50 13.78 8.12
N SER A 613 -4.26 14.66 7.13
CA SER A 613 -5.30 15.05 6.17
C SER A 613 -5.72 13.92 5.21
N LEU A 614 -4.76 13.26 4.56
CA LEU A 614 -5.06 12.14 3.65
C LEU A 614 -5.55 10.87 4.40
N PRO A 615 -5.00 10.51 5.58
CA PRO A 615 -5.58 9.46 6.43
C PRO A 615 -7.00 9.77 6.92
N ALA A 616 -7.30 11.01 7.32
CA ALA A 616 -8.64 11.44 7.72
C ALA A 616 -9.66 11.22 6.60
N GLY A 617 -9.35 11.62 5.37
CA GLY A 617 -10.22 11.34 4.22
C GLY A 617 -10.44 9.84 3.98
N SER A 618 -9.38 9.03 4.18
CA SER A 618 -9.46 7.57 4.06
C SER A 618 -10.31 6.94 5.17
N ALA A 619 -10.27 7.48 6.40
CA ALA A 619 -11.11 7.08 7.52
C ALA A 619 -12.57 7.48 7.30
N GLY A 620 -12.85 8.65 6.72
CA GLY A 620 -14.18 9.09 6.27
C GLY A 620 -14.77 8.13 5.25
N CYS A 621 -14.02 7.78 4.20
CA CYS A 621 -14.43 6.73 3.25
C CYS A 621 -14.71 5.38 3.95
N GLY A 622 -13.89 5.01 4.93
CA GLY A 622 -14.11 3.85 5.82
C GLY A 622 -15.48 3.84 6.48
N ARG A 623 -15.78 4.91 7.23
CA ARG A 623 -17.05 5.09 7.96
C ARG A 623 -18.25 5.13 7.01
N GLY A 624 -18.13 5.88 5.92
CA GLY A 624 -19.18 6.02 4.90
C GLY A 624 -19.52 4.70 4.20
N VAL A 625 -18.52 3.96 3.70
CA VAL A 625 -18.74 2.67 3.04
C VAL A 625 -19.33 1.63 3.98
N VAL A 626 -18.77 1.46 5.19
CA VAL A 626 -19.29 0.48 6.16
C VAL A 626 -20.73 0.80 6.57
N SER A 627 -21.05 2.08 6.78
CA SER A 627 -22.39 2.52 7.14
C SER A 627 -23.38 2.35 5.98
N ALA A 628 -23.12 2.95 4.82
CA ALA A 628 -24.04 3.00 3.69
C ALA A 628 -24.12 1.66 2.92
N VAL A 629 -22.98 1.06 2.56
CA VAL A 629 -22.96 -0.22 1.83
C VAL A 629 -23.40 -1.37 2.74
N GLY A 630 -23.01 -1.35 4.03
CA GLY A 630 -23.54 -2.29 5.03
C GLY A 630 -25.08 -2.24 5.12
N ALA A 631 -25.68 -1.05 5.06
CA ALA A 631 -27.12 -0.90 4.97
C ALA A 631 -27.71 -1.39 3.63
N TYR A 632 -27.10 -1.01 2.51
CA TYR A 632 -27.51 -1.46 1.18
C TYR A 632 -27.60 -2.99 1.06
N THR A 633 -26.72 -3.74 1.73
CA THR A 633 -26.77 -5.21 1.72
C THR A 633 -27.99 -5.84 2.42
N ARG A 634 -28.70 -5.10 3.30
CA ARG A 634 -29.99 -5.49 3.90
C ARG A 634 -31.19 -5.01 3.10
N VAL A 635 -31.05 -3.85 2.47
CA VAL A 635 -32.08 -3.26 1.61
C VAL A 635 -32.20 -4.09 0.32
N ARG A 636 -31.10 -4.31 -0.40
CA ARG A 636 -31.09 -5.06 -1.67
C ARG A 636 -31.34 -6.55 -1.43
N LYS A 637 -32.40 -7.07 -2.06
CA LYS A 637 -32.70 -8.51 -2.16
C LYS A 637 -32.30 -9.07 -3.53
N GLN A 638 -31.78 -10.29 -3.55
CA GLN A 638 -31.61 -11.15 -4.74
C GLN A 638 -31.89 -12.60 -4.36
N PHE A 639 -32.35 -13.43 -5.29
CA PHE A 639 -32.73 -14.82 -5.01
C PHE A 639 -33.69 -14.98 -3.80
N ARG A 640 -34.58 -13.99 -3.61
CA ARG A 640 -35.57 -13.89 -2.51
C ARG A 640 -35.00 -13.72 -1.08
N VAL A 641 -33.72 -13.37 -0.94
CA VAL A 641 -33.05 -13.06 0.34
C VAL A 641 -32.25 -11.76 0.27
N PRO A 642 -31.94 -11.08 1.39
CA PRO A 642 -31.03 -9.94 1.41
C PRO A 642 -29.61 -10.36 0.96
N ILE A 643 -28.92 -9.51 0.21
CA ILE A 643 -27.59 -9.87 -0.31
C ILE A 643 -26.52 -10.04 0.79
N ALA A 644 -26.75 -9.49 1.98
CA ALA A 644 -25.94 -9.70 3.19
C ALA A 644 -25.81 -11.18 3.63
N GLU A 645 -26.69 -12.07 3.16
CA GLU A 645 -26.62 -13.50 3.46
C GLU A 645 -25.61 -14.27 2.58
N PHE A 646 -25.09 -13.66 1.50
CA PHE A 646 -24.16 -14.32 0.59
C PHE A 646 -22.70 -14.21 1.07
N GLY A 647 -21.99 -15.34 1.11
CA GLY A 647 -20.62 -15.43 1.62
C GLY A 647 -19.61 -14.47 0.96
N GLY A 648 -19.71 -14.24 -0.35
CA GLY A 648 -18.84 -13.29 -1.06
C GLY A 648 -19.07 -11.83 -0.66
N ILE A 649 -20.32 -11.46 -0.33
CA ILE A 649 -20.65 -10.14 0.22
C ILE A 649 -20.11 -10.01 1.65
N GLN A 650 -20.24 -11.08 2.44
CA GLN A 650 -19.74 -11.13 3.82
C GLN A 650 -18.21 -11.01 3.89
N GLU A 651 -17.49 -11.66 2.97
CA GLU A 651 -16.04 -11.53 2.84
C GLU A 651 -15.62 -10.10 2.47
N ALA A 652 -16.21 -9.55 1.39
CA ALA A 652 -15.87 -8.20 0.94
C ALA A 652 -16.17 -7.13 2.00
N LEU A 653 -17.32 -7.22 2.69
CA LEU A 653 -17.72 -6.25 3.71
C LEU A 653 -16.86 -6.35 4.98
N SER A 654 -16.54 -7.56 5.45
CA SER A 654 -15.65 -7.75 6.62
C SER A 654 -14.21 -7.30 6.34
N LEU A 655 -13.72 -7.47 5.10
CA LEU A 655 -12.42 -6.94 4.68
C LEU A 655 -12.42 -5.40 4.63
N ALA A 656 -13.49 -4.78 4.13
CA ALA A 656 -13.68 -3.33 4.14
C ALA A 656 -13.78 -2.79 5.58
N GLY A 657 -14.58 -3.44 6.45
CA GLY A 657 -14.71 -3.08 7.86
C GLY A 657 -13.39 -3.11 8.62
N SER A 658 -12.57 -4.16 8.47
CA SER A 658 -11.25 -4.19 9.10
C SER A 658 -10.28 -3.16 8.51
N ASP A 659 -10.26 -2.96 7.19
CA ASP A 659 -9.41 -1.88 6.62
C ASP A 659 -9.86 -0.50 7.13
N ALA A 660 -11.16 -0.29 7.38
CA ALA A 660 -11.71 0.94 7.96
C ALA A 660 -11.31 1.10 9.44
N LEU A 661 -11.48 0.06 10.29
CA LEU A 661 -11.06 0.08 11.69
C LEU A 661 -9.56 0.40 11.82
N ILE A 662 -8.71 -0.26 11.02
CA ILE A 662 -7.27 -0.04 11.01
C ILE A 662 -6.94 1.42 10.64
N THR A 663 -7.67 2.00 9.69
CA THR A 663 -7.46 3.36 9.21
C THR A 663 -7.90 4.40 10.25
N ILE A 664 -9.05 4.19 10.90
CA ILE A 664 -9.54 5.02 12.01
C ILE A 664 -8.55 4.97 13.17
N ALA A 665 -8.14 3.77 13.59
CA ALA A 665 -7.23 3.56 14.71
C ALA A 665 -5.84 4.18 14.48
N GLY A 666 -5.29 4.07 13.27
CA GLY A 666 -4.04 4.74 12.90
C GLY A 666 -4.16 6.26 12.92
N THR A 667 -5.28 6.79 12.41
CA THR A 667 -5.53 8.24 12.34
C THR A 667 -5.66 8.83 13.74
N ASP A 668 -6.47 8.20 14.60
CA ASP A 668 -6.60 8.53 16.03
C ASP A 668 -5.24 8.64 16.74
N LEU A 669 -4.38 7.64 16.56
CA LEU A 669 -3.08 7.60 17.23
C LEU A 669 -2.13 8.66 16.65
N MET A 670 -2.06 8.82 15.32
CA MET A 670 -1.18 9.82 14.70
C MET A 670 -1.56 11.25 15.12
N ASN A 671 -2.86 11.55 15.18
CA ASN A 671 -3.35 12.85 15.65
C ASN A 671 -2.91 13.12 17.08
N ALA A 672 -3.08 12.13 17.98
CA ALA A 672 -2.68 12.25 19.37
C ALA A 672 -1.16 12.33 19.58
N ILE A 673 -0.35 11.81 18.65
CA ILE A 673 1.10 11.99 18.64
C ILE A 673 1.45 13.43 18.25
N ILE A 674 0.83 14.00 17.20
CA ILE A 674 1.07 15.39 16.79
C ILE A 674 0.60 16.39 17.84
N ASP A 675 -0.56 16.15 18.46
CA ASP A 675 -1.07 16.96 19.57
C ASP A 675 -0.20 16.88 20.84
N ASN A 676 0.70 15.88 20.94
CA ASN A 676 1.75 15.79 21.96
C ASN A 676 3.05 16.55 21.55
N HIS A 677 2.98 17.40 20.54
CA HIS A 677 4.09 18.17 19.94
C HIS A 677 5.18 17.31 19.28
N GLU A 678 4.82 16.13 18.76
CA GLU A 678 5.73 15.26 18.01
C GLU A 678 5.51 15.34 16.50
N ALA A 679 6.59 15.26 15.73
CA ALA A 679 6.57 15.26 14.26
C ALA A 679 7.34 14.04 13.70
N PRO A 680 6.81 12.80 13.85
CA PRO A 680 7.50 11.58 13.42
C PRO A 680 7.37 11.35 11.91
N MET A 681 8.40 11.73 11.15
CA MET A 681 8.41 11.65 9.68
C MET A 681 8.16 10.24 9.11
N VAL A 682 8.67 9.21 9.79
CA VAL A 682 8.51 7.81 9.35
C VAL A 682 7.07 7.34 9.57
N VAL A 683 6.47 7.66 10.72
CA VAL A 683 5.06 7.32 11.02
C VAL A 683 4.11 8.08 10.10
N SER A 684 4.33 9.36 9.88
CA SER A 684 3.57 10.16 8.91
C SER A 684 3.62 9.55 7.49
N SER A 685 4.79 9.04 7.08
CA SER A 685 4.97 8.33 5.80
C SER A 685 4.23 6.98 5.76
N ILE A 686 4.27 6.19 6.85
CA ILE A 686 3.49 4.95 7.02
C ILE A 686 2.00 5.24 6.89
N MET A 687 1.51 6.26 7.60
CA MET A 687 0.11 6.68 7.60
C MET A 687 -0.34 7.07 6.20
N LYS A 688 0.39 7.96 5.53
CA LYS A 688 0.07 8.37 4.15
C LYS A 688 -0.06 7.17 3.23
N GLN A 689 0.93 6.26 3.24
CA GLN A 689 0.96 5.14 2.30
C GLN A 689 -0.05 4.03 2.64
N ASN A 690 -0.21 3.65 3.90
CA ASN A 690 -1.11 2.56 4.28
C ASN A 690 -2.57 2.99 4.30
N CYS A 691 -2.90 4.15 4.85
CA CYS A 691 -4.28 4.60 4.99
C CYS A 691 -4.91 4.92 3.65
N THR A 692 -4.19 5.58 2.73
CA THR A 692 -4.73 5.85 1.37
C THR A 692 -4.92 4.57 0.55
N GLU A 693 -4.01 3.61 0.66
CA GLU A 693 -4.13 2.31 -0.02
C GLU A 693 -5.26 1.45 0.59
N ARG A 694 -5.49 1.52 1.91
CA ARG A 694 -6.68 0.92 2.55
C ARG A 694 -7.96 1.64 2.12
N GLY A 695 -7.96 2.97 2.08
CA GLY A 695 -9.06 3.80 1.57
C GLY A 695 -9.49 3.40 0.16
N ARG A 696 -8.52 3.18 -0.75
CA ARG A 696 -8.79 2.62 -2.08
C ARG A 696 -9.52 1.29 -2.00
N ARG A 697 -8.97 0.30 -1.30
CA ARG A 697 -9.56 -1.05 -1.20
C ARG A 697 -10.92 -1.07 -0.52
N ILE A 698 -11.18 -0.16 0.41
CA ILE A 698 -12.50 -0.01 1.04
C ILE A 698 -13.54 0.40 -0.01
N VAL A 699 -13.25 1.46 -0.77
CA VAL A 699 -14.17 1.98 -1.79
C VAL A 699 -14.32 1.00 -2.95
N GLU A 700 -13.25 0.35 -3.42
CA GLU A 700 -13.31 -0.73 -4.42
C GLU A 700 -14.28 -1.85 -4.01
N ARG A 701 -14.16 -2.37 -2.78
CA ARG A 701 -15.11 -3.38 -2.27
C ARG A 701 -16.53 -2.83 -2.11
N GLY A 702 -16.67 -1.54 -1.78
CA GLY A 702 -17.96 -0.85 -1.78
C GLY A 702 -18.61 -0.82 -3.16
N MET A 703 -17.82 -0.53 -4.21
CA MET A 703 -18.25 -0.56 -5.60
C MET A 703 -18.65 -1.98 -6.02
N ASP A 704 -17.87 -3.00 -5.66
CA ASP A 704 -18.17 -4.41 -5.97
C ASP A 704 -19.49 -4.89 -5.35
N ILE A 705 -19.76 -4.51 -4.09
CA ILE A 705 -20.97 -4.89 -3.36
C ILE A 705 -22.21 -4.17 -3.88
N ALA A 706 -22.11 -2.86 -4.18
CA ALA A 706 -23.24 -2.07 -4.68
C ALA A 706 -23.46 -2.21 -6.20
N ALA A 707 -22.44 -2.70 -6.93
CA ALA A 707 -22.46 -3.05 -8.35
C ALA A 707 -23.02 -1.93 -9.25
N GLY A 708 -24.13 -2.20 -9.97
CA GLY A 708 -24.77 -1.22 -10.86
C GLY A 708 -25.08 0.12 -10.19
N SER A 709 -25.49 0.10 -8.91
CA SER A 709 -25.78 1.31 -8.14
C SER A 709 -24.54 2.19 -7.92
N ALA A 710 -23.36 1.57 -7.82
CA ALA A 710 -22.10 2.28 -7.60
C ALA A 710 -21.51 2.90 -8.88
N ILE A 711 -21.82 2.37 -10.06
CA ILE A 711 -21.29 2.85 -11.35
C ILE A 711 -22.22 3.83 -12.08
N CYS A 712 -23.53 3.78 -11.84
CA CYS A 712 -24.49 4.76 -12.36
C CYS A 712 -24.44 6.04 -11.51
N ARG A 713 -23.90 7.14 -12.06
CA ARG A 713 -23.77 8.44 -11.36
C ARG A 713 -25.12 9.18 -11.27
N GLY A 714 -25.25 10.05 -10.26
CA GLY A 714 -26.45 10.85 -9.94
C GLY A 714 -26.60 11.02 -8.43
N ASP A 715 -27.66 11.67 -7.95
CA ASP A 715 -27.86 11.94 -6.52
C ASP A 715 -27.97 10.69 -5.63
N LYS A 716 -28.37 9.54 -6.20
CA LYS A 716 -28.37 8.24 -5.49
C LYS A 716 -27.00 7.57 -5.46
N ASN A 717 -25.99 8.14 -6.09
CA ASN A 717 -24.64 7.56 -6.16
C ASN A 717 -23.68 8.25 -5.18
N TYR A 718 -23.34 7.53 -4.12
CA TYR A 718 -22.46 8.02 -3.04
C TYR A 718 -21.05 7.40 -3.07
N LEU A 719 -20.66 6.72 -4.17
CA LEU A 719 -19.38 6.01 -4.29
C LEU A 719 -18.57 6.40 -5.52
N GLY A 720 -19.19 6.74 -6.66
CA GLY A 720 -18.51 6.93 -7.93
C GLY A 720 -17.57 8.14 -7.94
N ASN A 721 -17.97 9.25 -7.33
CA ASN A 721 -17.12 10.44 -7.20
C ASN A 721 -15.92 10.21 -6.26
N ALA A 722 -16.16 9.53 -5.12
CA ALA A 722 -15.10 9.09 -4.24
C ALA A 722 -14.11 8.17 -4.97
N TYR A 723 -14.62 7.17 -5.72
CA TYR A 723 -13.82 6.23 -6.52
C TYR A 723 -12.94 6.94 -7.56
N MET A 724 -13.50 7.89 -8.33
CA MET A 724 -12.72 8.69 -9.30
C MET A 724 -11.61 9.52 -8.63
N SER A 725 -11.80 9.91 -7.38
CA SER A 725 -10.87 10.74 -6.62
C SER A 725 -9.75 9.96 -5.92
N LEU A 726 -9.92 8.66 -5.64
CA LEU A 726 -8.94 7.79 -4.98
C LEU A 726 -7.49 7.90 -5.55
N PRO A 727 -7.25 7.91 -6.88
CA PRO A 727 -5.90 7.95 -7.41
C PRO A 727 -5.12 9.21 -7.03
N ILE A 728 -5.82 10.30 -6.70
CA ILE A 728 -5.24 11.59 -6.34
C ILE A 728 -4.51 11.44 -5.00
N ALA A 729 -5.19 10.96 -3.95
CA ALA A 729 -4.61 10.76 -2.61
C ALA A 729 -3.39 9.82 -2.61
N ILE A 730 -3.38 8.82 -3.51
CA ILE A 730 -2.27 7.88 -3.69
C ILE A 730 -1.04 8.57 -4.31
N THR A 731 -1.26 9.58 -5.16
CA THR A 731 -0.23 10.25 -5.98
C THR A 731 0.35 11.50 -5.32
N VAL A 732 -0.49 12.34 -4.71
CA VAL A 732 -0.08 13.61 -4.08
C VAL A 732 0.64 13.38 -2.76
N GLU A 733 1.23 14.44 -2.19
CA GLU A 733 2.03 14.42 -0.94
C GLU A 733 3.20 13.41 -0.94
N GLY A 734 3.69 13.06 -2.12
CA GLY A 734 4.66 11.99 -2.34
C GLY A 734 3.94 10.68 -2.69
N ALA A 735 4.14 10.21 -3.92
CA ALA A 735 3.44 9.02 -4.42
C ALA A 735 3.76 7.77 -3.58
N ASN A 736 2.75 6.94 -3.29
CA ASN A 736 2.87 5.78 -2.38
C ASN A 736 4.04 4.84 -2.75
N ILE A 737 4.37 4.72 -4.04
CA ILE A 737 5.52 3.92 -4.52
C ILE A 737 6.84 4.47 -3.96
N MET A 738 7.07 5.79 -4.04
CA MET A 738 8.27 6.43 -3.48
C MET A 738 8.27 6.37 -1.95
N THR A 739 7.13 6.66 -1.31
CA THR A 739 7.02 6.64 0.15
C THR A 739 7.32 5.26 0.73
N ARG A 740 6.80 4.21 0.09
CA ARG A 740 7.08 2.80 0.41
C ARG A 740 8.53 2.40 0.15
N SER A 741 9.05 2.64 -1.05
CA SER A 741 10.38 2.14 -1.45
C SER A 741 11.54 2.92 -0.85
N PHE A 742 11.37 4.20 -0.52
CA PHE A 742 12.47 5.06 -0.05
C PHE A 742 12.24 5.66 1.34
N GLN A 743 11.14 6.39 1.55
CA GLN A 743 11.02 7.31 2.69
C GLN A 743 10.96 6.57 4.03
N ILE A 744 10.03 5.62 4.18
CA ILE A 744 9.76 4.92 5.46
C ILE A 744 11.04 4.27 6.01
N ILE A 745 11.71 3.45 5.21
CA ILE A 745 12.86 2.65 5.66
C ILE A 745 14.19 3.39 5.52
N GLY A 746 14.34 4.26 4.51
CA GLY A 746 15.57 5.04 4.32
C GLY A 746 15.80 6.02 5.47
N GLN A 747 14.75 6.75 5.88
CA GLN A 747 14.83 7.63 7.06
C GLN A 747 14.82 6.80 8.36
N GLY A 748 13.98 5.78 8.46
CA GLY A 748 13.86 4.95 9.66
C GLY A 748 15.16 4.25 10.09
N LEU A 749 15.87 3.60 9.16
CA LEU A 749 17.13 2.91 9.46
C LEU A 749 18.24 3.86 9.91
N THR A 750 18.25 5.09 9.41
CA THR A 750 19.27 6.08 9.75
C THR A 750 18.95 6.80 11.05
N ARG A 751 17.71 7.29 11.20
CA ARG A 751 17.29 8.19 12.28
C ARG A 751 16.70 7.44 13.48
N CYS A 752 15.84 6.46 13.24
CA CYS A 752 15.05 5.82 14.29
C CYS A 752 15.75 4.58 14.89
N HIS A 753 16.73 3.99 14.19
CA HIS A 753 17.60 2.96 14.76
C HIS A 753 18.43 3.49 15.95
N PRO A 754 18.44 2.84 17.13
CA PRO A 754 19.00 3.40 18.37
C PRO A 754 20.46 3.85 18.37
N HIS A 755 21.27 3.40 17.40
CA HIS A 755 22.72 3.62 17.34
C HIS A 755 23.26 4.03 15.96
N MET A 756 22.41 4.16 14.93
CA MET A 756 22.90 4.30 13.55
C MET A 756 23.32 5.74 13.20
N LEU A 757 22.51 6.73 13.57
CA LEU A 757 22.80 8.14 13.32
C LEU A 757 24.17 8.57 13.89
N GLU A 758 24.43 8.21 15.14
CA GLU A 758 25.70 8.44 15.83
C GLU A 758 26.90 7.75 15.16
N LEU A 759 26.69 6.53 14.65
CA LEU A 759 27.71 5.78 13.90
C LEU A 759 28.05 6.49 12.59
N ILE A 760 27.04 6.97 11.86
CA ILE A 760 27.18 7.73 10.62
C ILE A 760 27.91 9.06 10.87
N TYR A 761 27.47 9.86 11.84
CA TYR A 761 28.11 11.12 12.20
C TYR A 761 29.57 10.94 12.61
N SER A 762 29.89 9.85 13.32
CA SER A 762 31.29 9.54 13.65
C SER A 762 32.16 9.27 12.42
N LEU A 763 31.62 8.71 11.33
CA LEU A 763 32.37 8.49 10.09
C LEU A 763 32.55 9.77 9.26
N GLN A 764 31.59 10.70 9.36
CA GLN A 764 31.62 12.02 8.71
C GLN A 764 32.42 13.08 9.48
N ALA A 765 32.94 12.75 10.68
CA ALA A 765 33.71 13.67 11.51
C ALA A 765 34.94 14.27 10.77
N PRO A 766 35.27 15.56 11.04
CA PRO A 766 36.47 16.22 10.51
C PRO A 766 37.76 15.46 10.89
N LYS A 767 38.81 15.58 10.06
CA LYS A 767 40.09 14.88 10.27
C LYS A 767 40.73 15.25 11.61
N GLU A 768 40.52 16.46 12.07
CA GLU A 768 41.02 17.05 13.31
C GLU A 768 40.46 16.30 14.55
N LYS A 769 39.33 15.60 14.41
CA LYS A 769 38.70 14.81 15.48
C LYS A 769 38.78 13.29 15.24
N GLU A 770 39.64 12.81 14.33
CA GLU A 770 39.61 11.41 13.89
C GLU A 770 39.81 10.38 15.03
N ASP A 771 40.69 10.63 16.00
CA ASP A 771 40.90 9.70 17.13
C ASP A 771 39.73 9.70 18.16
N GLU A 772 38.89 10.73 18.17
CA GLU A 772 37.62 10.76 18.91
C GLU A 772 36.54 10.02 18.11
N ALA A 773 36.44 10.33 16.82
CA ALA A 773 35.55 9.70 15.86
C ALA A 773 35.69 8.16 15.84
N ILE A 774 36.92 7.63 15.83
CA ILE A 774 37.18 6.19 15.91
C ILE A 774 36.63 5.59 17.21
N LYS A 775 36.78 6.27 18.36
CA LYS A 775 36.26 5.76 19.65
C LYS A 775 34.74 5.72 19.65
N THR A 776 34.09 6.76 19.12
CA THR A 776 32.62 6.85 19.02
C THR A 776 32.10 5.81 18.04
N PHE A 777 32.70 5.71 16.84
CA PHE A 777 32.38 4.69 15.84
C PHE A 777 32.42 3.28 16.43
N THR A 778 33.56 2.87 17.00
CA THR A 778 33.73 1.52 17.56
C THR A 778 32.71 1.24 18.67
N ASN A 779 32.43 2.23 19.52
CA ASN A 779 31.44 2.11 20.59
C ASN A 779 30.02 1.89 20.04
N GLN A 780 29.59 2.67 19.05
CA GLN A 780 28.27 2.51 18.43
C GLN A 780 28.19 1.23 17.58
N PHE A 781 29.25 0.86 16.86
CA PHE A 781 29.33 -0.38 16.08
C PHE A 781 29.10 -1.62 16.95
N TYR A 782 29.77 -1.72 18.10
CA TYR A 782 29.53 -2.84 19.03
C TYR A 782 28.13 -2.82 19.63
N LYS A 783 27.50 -1.64 19.81
CA LYS A 783 26.10 -1.56 20.23
C LYS A 783 25.14 -2.02 19.14
N VAL A 784 25.36 -1.69 17.86
CA VAL A 784 24.59 -2.24 16.71
C VAL A 784 24.70 -3.76 16.68
N VAL A 785 25.92 -4.31 16.81
CA VAL A 785 26.12 -5.78 16.85
C VAL A 785 25.40 -6.41 18.06
N ASN A 786 25.47 -5.79 19.23
CA ASN A 786 24.77 -6.28 20.42
C ASN A 786 23.24 -6.19 20.26
N HIS A 787 22.72 -5.12 19.66
CA HIS A 787 21.32 -4.92 19.35
C HIS A 787 20.78 -6.04 18.43
N GLY A 788 21.50 -6.33 17.33
CA GLY A 788 21.14 -7.43 16.42
C GLY A 788 21.20 -8.80 17.06
N LEU A 789 22.19 -9.06 17.92
CA LEU A 789 22.25 -10.30 18.71
C LEU A 789 21.09 -10.40 19.72
N THR A 790 20.76 -9.32 20.42
CA THR A 790 19.62 -9.27 21.35
C THR A 790 18.31 -9.53 20.60
N ASN A 791 18.09 -8.87 19.47
CA ASN A 791 16.87 -9.07 18.67
C ASN A 791 16.83 -10.43 17.96
N PHE A 792 17.96 -11.04 17.61
CA PHE A 792 18.02 -12.44 17.18
C PHE A 792 17.51 -13.40 18.26
N PHE A 793 18.00 -13.26 19.51
CA PHE A 793 17.53 -14.11 20.60
C PHE A 793 16.09 -13.78 21.04
N HIS A 794 15.64 -12.52 20.97
CA HIS A 794 14.23 -12.16 21.16
C HIS A 794 13.34 -12.80 20.08
N SER A 795 13.73 -12.75 18.80
CA SER A 795 12.99 -13.36 17.69
C SER A 795 12.79 -14.86 17.90
N ILE A 796 13.83 -15.57 18.36
CA ILE A 796 13.75 -17.01 18.67
C ILE A 796 12.88 -17.27 19.91
N THR A 797 13.13 -16.59 21.03
CA THR A 797 12.45 -16.85 22.31
C THR A 797 10.96 -16.47 22.25
N ARG A 798 10.65 -15.27 21.74
CA ARG A 798 9.27 -14.85 21.44
C ARG A 798 8.67 -15.69 20.32
N GLY A 799 9.47 -16.20 19.37
CA GLY A 799 9.06 -17.12 18.32
C GLY A 799 8.54 -18.46 18.83
N VAL A 800 9.24 -19.08 19.79
CA VAL A 800 8.77 -20.30 20.45
C VAL A 800 7.55 -20.01 21.33
N GLY A 801 7.60 -18.95 22.15
CA GLY A 801 6.49 -18.56 23.03
C GLY A 801 5.19 -18.26 22.29
N SER A 802 5.25 -17.45 21.22
CA SER A 802 4.10 -17.15 20.35
C SER A 802 3.54 -18.42 19.70
N THR A 803 4.40 -19.29 19.15
CA THR A 803 3.96 -20.56 18.53
C THR A 803 3.19 -21.43 19.52
N VAL A 804 3.68 -21.55 20.76
CA VAL A 804 2.98 -22.26 21.84
C VAL A 804 1.65 -21.56 22.16
N SER A 805 1.66 -20.24 22.36
CA SER A 805 0.44 -19.48 22.66
C SER A 805 -0.64 -19.64 21.58
N THR A 806 -0.29 -19.57 20.30
CA THR A 806 -1.22 -19.75 19.16
C THR A 806 -1.75 -21.18 19.11
N LYS A 807 -0.88 -22.19 19.25
CA LYS A 807 -1.28 -23.61 19.16
C LYS A 807 -2.27 -24.03 20.26
N PHE A 808 -2.21 -23.39 21.43
CA PHE A 808 -3.12 -23.64 22.56
C PHE A 808 -4.19 -22.56 22.73
N ARG A 809 -4.28 -21.56 21.83
CA ARG A 809 -5.32 -20.52 21.86
C ARG A 809 -6.65 -21.12 21.40
N SER A 810 -7.69 -20.96 22.23
CA SER A 810 -9.07 -21.23 21.80
C SER A 810 -9.45 -20.27 20.67
N SER A 811 -10.12 -20.76 19.63
CA SER A 811 -10.61 -19.92 18.53
C SER A 811 -11.58 -18.83 18.98
N LYS A 812 -12.18 -18.94 20.18
CA LYS A 812 -13.06 -17.92 20.79
C LYS A 812 -12.35 -17.05 21.85
N ALA A 813 -11.04 -17.18 22.04
CA ALA A 813 -10.31 -16.48 23.10
C ALA A 813 -10.37 -14.95 22.98
N TYR A 814 -10.59 -14.41 21.77
CA TYR A 814 -10.72 -12.97 21.51
C TYR A 814 -11.95 -12.33 22.14
N LYS A 815 -12.99 -13.12 22.46
CA LYS A 815 -14.20 -12.64 23.15
C LYS A 815 -13.93 -12.24 24.61
N ASP A 816 -12.76 -12.59 25.13
CA ASP A 816 -12.20 -12.01 26.34
C ASP A 816 -11.18 -10.94 25.92
N GLY A 817 -11.53 -9.67 26.15
CA GLY A 817 -10.73 -8.55 25.71
C GLY A 817 -9.32 -8.50 26.28
N ASP A 818 -9.09 -9.03 27.49
CA ASP A 818 -7.75 -9.04 28.09
C ASP A 818 -6.88 -10.10 27.41
N LYS A 819 -7.47 -11.26 27.09
CA LYS A 819 -6.82 -12.30 26.29
C LYS A 819 -6.58 -11.88 24.83
N LEU A 820 -7.44 -11.02 24.26
CA LEU A 820 -7.23 -10.40 22.95
C LEU A 820 -5.96 -9.53 22.98
N LEU A 821 -5.91 -8.56 23.89
CA LEU A 821 -4.77 -7.63 24.02
C LEU A 821 -3.45 -8.36 24.30
N ASP A 822 -3.42 -9.21 25.33
CA ASP A 822 -2.23 -9.96 25.75
C ASP A 822 -1.69 -10.86 24.63
N TYR A 823 -2.56 -11.51 23.86
CA TYR A 823 -2.15 -12.34 22.73
C TYR A 823 -1.52 -11.50 21.62
N HIS A 824 -2.21 -10.47 21.14
CA HIS A 824 -1.78 -9.69 19.98
C HIS A 824 -0.57 -8.79 20.29
N GLU A 825 -0.45 -8.22 21.49
CA GLU A 825 0.78 -7.51 21.88
C GLU A 825 2.00 -8.45 21.86
N LYS A 826 1.85 -9.71 22.30
CA LYS A 826 2.93 -10.72 22.20
C LYS A 826 3.30 -11.06 20.75
N GLN A 827 2.34 -11.03 19.82
CA GLN A 827 2.62 -11.23 18.40
C GLN A 827 3.36 -10.02 17.79
N LEU A 828 2.89 -8.80 18.05
CA LEU A 828 3.54 -7.59 17.59
C LEU A 828 4.94 -7.42 18.20
N LEU A 829 5.16 -7.79 19.47
CA LEU A 829 6.48 -7.85 20.09
C LEU A 829 7.43 -8.83 19.39
N ARG A 830 6.93 -9.96 18.86
CA ARG A 830 7.74 -10.86 18.03
C ARG A 830 8.04 -10.23 16.67
N LEU A 831 7.02 -9.71 15.98
CA LEU A 831 7.17 -9.12 14.65
C LEU A 831 8.13 -7.91 14.69
N SER A 832 8.11 -7.12 15.77
CA SER A 832 9.05 -6.02 16.02
C SER A 832 10.48 -6.52 16.22
N ALA A 833 10.69 -7.60 16.99
CA ALA A 833 12.03 -8.18 17.13
C ALA A 833 12.57 -8.76 15.80
N ASN A 834 11.70 -9.41 15.02
CA ASN A 834 12.03 -9.90 13.68
C ASN A 834 12.40 -8.74 12.73
N PHE A 835 11.64 -7.64 12.79
CA PHE A 835 11.89 -6.43 12.01
C PHE A 835 13.22 -5.78 12.41
N ALA A 836 13.47 -5.57 13.71
CA ALA A 836 14.71 -5.00 14.22
C ALA A 836 15.95 -5.83 13.84
N LEU A 837 15.87 -7.17 13.94
CA LEU A 837 16.92 -8.08 13.43
C LEU A 837 17.17 -7.87 11.93
N THR A 838 16.11 -7.72 11.15
CA THR A 838 16.22 -7.55 9.70
C THR A 838 16.79 -6.18 9.32
N ALA A 839 16.38 -5.14 10.03
CA ALA A 839 16.91 -3.79 9.95
C ALA A 839 18.43 -3.78 10.19
N ASP A 840 18.90 -4.46 11.24
CA ASP A 840 20.34 -4.59 11.53
C ASP A 840 21.11 -5.31 10.42
N LEU A 841 20.52 -6.35 9.82
CA LEU A 841 21.13 -7.06 8.70
C LEU A 841 21.19 -6.21 7.42
N CYS A 842 20.31 -5.23 7.23
CA CYS A 842 20.36 -4.31 6.09
C CYS A 842 21.65 -3.46 6.08
N PHE A 843 22.28 -3.22 7.24
CA PHE A 843 23.57 -2.53 7.29
C PHE A 843 24.72 -3.32 6.63
N THR A 844 24.57 -4.64 6.41
CA THR A 844 25.54 -5.43 5.65
C THR A 844 25.60 -5.06 4.16
N LEU A 845 24.58 -4.36 3.64
CA LEU A 845 24.53 -3.84 2.27
C LEU A 845 25.30 -2.52 2.12
N GLY A 846 25.59 -1.83 3.22
CA GLY A 846 26.28 -0.53 3.22
C GLY A 846 25.60 0.48 2.28
N GLY A 847 26.40 1.24 1.53
CA GLY A 847 25.89 2.22 0.56
C GLY A 847 25.03 1.67 -0.58
N ARG A 848 24.91 0.35 -0.75
CA ARG A 848 23.98 -0.24 -1.74
C ARG A 848 22.53 -0.14 -1.30
N LEU A 849 22.25 -0.12 0.01
CA LEU A 849 20.90 -0.20 0.57
C LEU A 849 19.91 0.77 -0.10
N LYS A 850 20.35 2.00 -0.40
CA LYS A 850 19.52 3.04 -1.06
C LYS A 850 19.07 2.71 -2.49
N PHE A 851 19.59 1.65 -3.10
CA PHE A 851 19.19 1.13 -4.41
C PHE A 851 18.41 -0.19 -4.31
N GLU A 852 18.31 -0.79 -3.12
CA GLU A 852 17.64 -2.08 -2.89
C GLU A 852 16.14 -1.86 -2.56
N GLU A 853 15.47 -1.05 -3.38
CA GLU A 853 14.09 -0.55 -3.19
C GLU A 853 13.07 -1.65 -2.88
N LEU A 854 13.22 -2.83 -3.49
CA LEU A 854 12.33 -3.98 -3.26
C LEU A 854 12.46 -4.58 -1.85
N LEU A 855 13.65 -4.51 -1.24
CA LEU A 855 13.86 -4.89 0.16
C LEU A 855 13.29 -3.81 1.08
N MET A 856 13.58 -2.54 0.79
CA MET A 856 13.09 -1.39 1.56
C MET A 856 11.55 -1.35 1.56
N GLY A 857 10.91 -1.56 0.42
CA GLY A 857 9.44 -1.59 0.33
C GLY A 857 8.79 -2.72 1.14
N ARG A 858 9.40 -3.91 1.18
CA ARG A 858 8.92 -5.01 2.05
C ARG A 858 9.10 -4.69 3.52
N LEU A 859 10.20 -4.04 3.89
CA LEU A 859 10.40 -3.59 5.26
C LEU A 859 9.43 -2.47 5.65
N ALA A 860 9.07 -1.59 4.71
CA ALA A 860 8.04 -0.58 4.92
C ALA A 860 6.66 -1.21 5.16
N ASP A 861 6.28 -2.24 4.38
CA ASP A 861 5.03 -2.99 4.61
C ASP A 861 5.03 -3.65 6.00
N ALA A 862 6.13 -4.31 6.38
CA ALA A 862 6.27 -4.95 7.69
C ALA A 862 6.17 -3.95 8.84
N MET A 863 6.89 -2.82 8.75
CA MET A 863 6.87 -1.76 9.76
C MET A 863 5.49 -1.10 9.85
N GLY A 864 4.85 -0.82 8.71
CA GLY A 864 3.53 -0.23 8.64
C GLY A 864 2.46 -1.11 9.24
N ALA A 865 2.50 -2.42 8.97
CA ALA A 865 1.59 -3.38 9.57
C ALA A 865 1.79 -3.52 11.10
N ILE A 866 3.03 -3.47 11.59
CA ILE A 866 3.33 -3.46 13.03
C ILE A 866 2.79 -2.18 13.70
N PHE A 867 3.07 -1.01 13.12
CA PHE A 867 2.58 0.28 13.64
C PHE A 867 1.05 0.33 13.69
N LEU A 868 0.38 -0.07 12.61
CA LEU A 868 -1.07 -0.13 12.55
C LEU A 868 -1.67 -1.20 13.47
N GLY A 869 -0.92 -2.28 13.76
CA GLY A 869 -1.32 -3.27 14.76
C GLY A 869 -1.39 -2.65 16.15
N TYR A 870 -0.33 -1.94 16.56
CA TYR A 870 -0.32 -1.21 17.83
C TYR A 870 -1.37 -0.09 17.88
N SER A 871 -1.61 0.59 16.76
CA SER A 871 -2.70 1.57 16.62
C SER A 871 -4.07 0.93 16.86
N THR A 872 -4.31 -0.25 16.27
CA THR A 872 -5.56 -1.00 16.40
C THR A 872 -5.78 -1.47 17.84
N LEU A 873 -4.74 -1.98 18.52
CA LEU A 873 -4.82 -2.34 19.94
C LEU A 873 -5.00 -1.11 20.86
N HIS A 874 -4.41 0.05 20.51
CA HIS A 874 -4.62 1.32 21.23
C HIS A 874 -6.06 1.79 21.15
N HIS A 875 -6.63 1.79 19.94
CA HIS A 875 -8.04 2.13 19.73
C HIS A 875 -8.97 1.14 20.47
N TYR A 876 -8.75 -0.17 20.36
CA TYR A 876 -9.51 -1.16 21.13
C TYR A 876 -9.41 -0.92 22.64
N SER A 877 -8.21 -0.66 23.17
CA SER A 877 -7.99 -0.41 24.61
C SER A 877 -8.77 0.79 25.14
N ARG A 878 -9.04 1.81 24.30
CA ARG A 878 -9.85 2.97 24.65
C ARG A 878 -11.37 2.71 24.53
N ASN A 879 -11.77 1.83 23.60
CA ASN A 879 -13.17 1.67 23.17
C ASN A 879 -13.79 0.31 23.57
N ARG A 880 -13.27 -0.36 24.60
CA ARG A 880 -13.71 -1.70 25.08
C ARG A 880 -15.19 -1.82 25.49
N GLY A 881 -15.93 -0.71 25.57
CA GLY A 881 -17.37 -0.70 25.85
C GLY A 881 -18.26 -0.92 24.61
N VAL A 882 -17.68 -0.95 23.40
CA VAL A 882 -18.41 -1.09 22.13
C VAL A 882 -18.69 -2.58 21.84
N ASP A 883 -19.97 -2.97 21.87
CA ASP A 883 -20.37 -4.36 21.61
C ASP A 883 -19.96 -4.84 20.20
N GLY A 884 -19.32 -6.00 20.13
CA GLY A 884 -18.80 -6.61 18.91
C GLY A 884 -17.43 -6.12 18.45
N LEU A 885 -16.81 -5.15 19.14
CA LEU A 885 -15.51 -4.59 18.73
C LEU A 885 -14.38 -5.65 18.78
N GLU A 886 -14.46 -6.63 19.68
CA GLU A 886 -13.51 -7.75 19.77
C GLU A 886 -13.39 -8.52 18.45
N ALA A 887 -14.51 -8.81 17.79
CA ALA A 887 -14.55 -9.66 16.60
C ALA A 887 -13.85 -9.00 15.40
N ILE A 888 -14.11 -7.72 15.18
CA ILE A 888 -13.46 -6.96 14.10
C ILE A 888 -12.00 -6.61 14.43
N THR A 889 -11.67 -6.44 15.71
CA THR A 889 -10.30 -6.22 16.17
C THR A 889 -9.45 -7.48 15.94
N GLU A 890 -9.95 -8.65 16.33
CA GLU A 890 -9.34 -9.95 16.00
C GLU A 890 -9.13 -10.10 14.48
N HIS A 891 -10.17 -9.84 13.68
CA HIS A 891 -10.12 -9.95 12.22
C HIS A 891 -9.09 -8.97 11.61
N ALA A 892 -8.98 -7.75 12.14
CA ALA A 892 -7.97 -6.77 11.73
C ALA A 892 -6.54 -7.18 12.14
N MET A 893 -6.35 -7.64 13.38
CA MET A 893 -5.05 -8.03 13.91
C MET A 893 -4.47 -9.24 13.20
N LEU A 894 -5.27 -10.30 12.98
CA LEU A 894 -4.86 -11.48 12.23
C LEU A 894 -4.39 -11.12 10.81
N ARG A 895 -5.03 -10.13 10.17
CA ARG A 895 -4.61 -9.62 8.85
C ARG A 895 -3.29 -8.86 8.93
N LEU A 896 -3.15 -7.91 9.85
CA LEU A 896 -1.93 -7.10 10.00
C LEU A 896 -0.72 -7.97 10.36
N GLU A 897 -0.87 -8.93 11.27
CA GLU A 897 0.19 -9.88 11.63
C GLU A 897 0.61 -10.76 10.44
N LYS A 898 -0.36 -11.15 9.60
CA LYS A 898 -0.10 -11.91 8.37
C LYS A 898 0.60 -11.07 7.30
N GLU A 899 0.15 -9.83 7.09
CA GLU A 899 0.78 -8.84 6.19
C GLU A 899 2.25 -8.61 6.60
N ALA A 900 2.53 -8.39 7.90
CA ALA A 900 3.88 -8.25 8.43
C ALA A 900 4.74 -9.52 8.28
N LEU A 901 4.16 -10.71 8.53
CA LEU A 901 4.86 -11.99 8.36
C LEU A 901 5.31 -12.21 6.92
N ASP A 902 4.40 -12.01 5.97
CA ASP A 902 4.66 -12.27 4.55
C ASP A 902 5.74 -11.31 4.03
N ALA A 903 5.66 -10.03 4.38
CA ALA A 903 6.64 -9.01 4.03
C ALA A 903 8.05 -9.35 4.56
N LEU A 904 8.17 -9.74 5.84
CA LEU A 904 9.43 -10.19 6.44
C LEU A 904 9.95 -11.50 5.81
N LYS A 905 9.05 -12.41 5.46
CA LYS A 905 9.42 -13.66 4.78
C LYS A 905 9.97 -13.39 3.40
N GLU A 906 9.30 -12.57 2.58
CA GLU A 906 9.78 -12.20 1.25
C GLU A 906 11.11 -11.44 1.32
N ALA A 907 11.29 -10.55 2.31
CA ALA A 907 12.55 -9.89 2.56
C ALA A 907 13.66 -10.91 2.88
N SER A 908 13.34 -11.97 3.64
CA SER A 908 14.28 -13.08 3.89
C SER A 908 14.57 -13.90 2.63
N ASP A 909 13.57 -14.16 1.79
CA ASP A 909 13.72 -15.01 0.61
C ASP A 909 14.47 -14.30 -0.53
N ASN A 910 14.46 -12.96 -0.55
CA ASN A 910 15.03 -12.14 -1.61
C ASN A 910 16.09 -11.13 -1.08
N PHE A 911 16.81 -11.47 0.00
CA PHE A 911 17.81 -10.56 0.56
C PHE A 911 18.99 -10.38 -0.41
N PRO A 912 19.33 -9.14 -0.82
CA PRO A 912 20.26 -8.88 -1.92
C PRO A 912 21.74 -8.91 -1.52
N GLY A 913 22.61 -8.76 -2.50
CA GLY A 913 24.06 -8.61 -2.32
C GLY A 913 24.84 -9.92 -2.09
N PRO A 914 26.18 -9.86 -2.07
CA PRO A 914 27.04 -11.06 -2.00
C PRO A 914 26.94 -11.79 -0.64
N LEU A 915 26.56 -11.09 0.43
CA LEU A 915 26.27 -11.68 1.74
C LEU A 915 24.78 -12.05 1.91
N GLY A 916 23.96 -11.86 0.87
CA GLY A 916 22.50 -12.00 0.95
C GLY A 916 22.04 -13.39 1.36
N THR A 917 22.69 -14.45 0.87
CA THR A 917 22.42 -15.84 1.31
C THR A 917 22.69 -16.04 2.80
N VAL A 918 23.72 -15.38 3.36
CA VAL A 918 24.06 -15.47 4.79
C VAL A 918 23.03 -14.69 5.61
N ALA A 919 22.72 -13.45 5.23
CA ALA A 919 21.68 -12.63 5.87
C ALA A 919 20.31 -13.32 5.83
N SER A 920 19.90 -13.84 4.67
CA SER A 920 18.71 -14.68 4.47
C SER A 920 18.67 -15.86 5.44
N THR A 921 19.78 -16.58 5.59
CA THR A 921 19.87 -17.73 6.49
C THR A 921 19.74 -17.30 7.96
N ILE A 922 20.39 -16.19 8.37
CA ILE A 922 20.27 -15.65 9.73
C ILE A 922 18.83 -15.20 10.02
N MET A 923 18.19 -14.47 9.09
CA MET A 923 16.78 -14.08 9.20
C MET A 923 15.87 -15.30 9.35
N LYS A 924 16.09 -16.34 8.53
CA LYS A 924 15.27 -17.56 8.57
C LYS A 924 15.42 -18.30 9.90
N MET A 925 16.64 -18.42 10.42
CA MET A 925 16.87 -19.01 11.74
C MET A 925 16.29 -18.16 12.89
N GLY A 926 16.37 -16.84 12.81
CA GLY A 926 15.91 -15.91 13.86
C GLY A 926 14.40 -15.72 13.87
N CYS A 927 13.82 -15.30 12.74
CA CYS A 927 12.41 -14.95 12.60
C CYS A 927 11.49 -16.18 12.48
N PHE A 928 12.00 -17.26 11.87
CA PHE A 928 11.27 -18.48 11.54
C PHE A 928 11.97 -19.76 12.07
N PRO A 929 12.30 -19.85 13.38
CA PRO A 929 13.15 -20.91 13.94
C PRO A 929 12.60 -22.33 13.80
N LEU A 930 11.29 -22.47 13.56
CA LEU A 930 10.59 -23.74 13.35
C LEU A 930 10.08 -23.88 11.89
N GLY A 931 10.59 -23.05 10.98
CA GLY A 931 10.26 -23.04 9.56
C GLY A 931 8.79 -22.72 9.25
N SER A 932 8.32 -23.16 8.09
CA SER A 932 6.93 -23.05 7.65
C SER A 932 5.96 -24.01 8.36
N ILE A 933 6.48 -24.92 9.18
CA ILE A 933 5.70 -25.97 9.88
C ILE A 933 4.75 -25.36 10.91
N THR A 934 5.07 -24.19 11.47
CA THR A 934 4.33 -23.59 12.59
C THR A 934 3.30 -22.54 12.22
N ARG A 935 3.23 -22.11 10.93
CA ARG A 935 2.30 -21.08 10.39
C ARG A 935 1.70 -20.15 11.46
N PRO A 936 2.53 -19.33 12.15
CA PRO A 936 2.14 -18.70 13.41
C PRO A 936 0.99 -17.70 13.26
N TYR A 937 0.83 -17.13 12.07
CA TYR A 937 -0.24 -16.23 11.69
C TYR A 937 -1.03 -16.85 10.54
N SER A 938 -2.34 -16.93 10.72
CA SER A 938 -3.31 -17.40 9.73
C SER A 938 -4.27 -16.25 9.42
N PRO A 939 -4.81 -16.17 8.19
CA PRO A 939 -5.88 -15.21 7.90
C PRO A 939 -7.11 -15.47 8.79
N PRO A 940 -8.03 -14.50 8.93
CA PRO A 940 -9.31 -14.71 9.60
C PRO A 940 -10.05 -15.93 9.06
N THR A 941 -10.74 -16.63 9.96
CA THR A 941 -11.59 -17.78 9.58
C THR A 941 -12.93 -17.32 9.03
N ASP A 942 -13.53 -18.09 8.11
CA ASP A 942 -14.86 -17.83 7.55
C ASP A 942 -15.92 -17.58 8.62
N SER A 943 -15.82 -18.26 9.76
CA SER A 943 -16.73 -18.09 10.91
C SER A 943 -16.61 -16.69 11.53
N LEU A 944 -15.38 -16.21 11.72
CA LEU A 944 -15.12 -14.84 12.21
C LEU A 944 -15.51 -13.80 11.15
N THR A 945 -15.22 -14.06 9.87
CA THR A 945 -15.62 -13.21 8.74
C THR A 945 -17.15 -13.04 8.68
N LYS A 946 -17.91 -14.11 8.95
CA LYS A 946 -19.37 -14.09 9.06
C LYS A 946 -19.86 -13.33 10.29
N GLU A 947 -19.22 -13.52 11.45
CA GLU A 947 -19.55 -12.78 12.67
C GLU A 947 -19.35 -11.27 12.50
N VAL A 948 -18.22 -10.85 11.94
CA VAL A 948 -17.95 -9.43 11.63
C VAL A 948 -18.98 -8.89 10.64
N SER A 949 -19.25 -9.58 9.53
CA SER A 949 -20.25 -9.11 8.56
C SER A 949 -21.64 -9.03 9.18
N HIS A 950 -22.01 -9.96 10.07
CA HIS A 950 -23.29 -9.93 10.78
C HIS A 950 -23.39 -8.70 11.68
N LEU A 951 -22.32 -8.30 12.38
CA LEU A 951 -22.29 -7.08 13.18
C LEU A 951 -22.43 -5.82 12.31
N LEU A 952 -21.74 -5.74 11.17
CA LEU A 952 -21.77 -4.56 10.27
C LEU A 952 -23.12 -4.38 9.53
N THR A 953 -23.88 -5.47 9.37
CA THR A 953 -25.16 -5.50 8.62
C THR A 953 -26.40 -5.55 9.51
N ASN A 954 -26.26 -5.49 10.83
CA ASN A 954 -27.37 -5.41 11.77
C ASN A 954 -27.17 -4.22 12.73
N PRO A 955 -28.22 -3.76 13.44
CA PRO A 955 -28.04 -2.87 14.57
C PRO A 955 -27.10 -3.52 15.61
N SER A 956 -25.97 -2.87 15.90
CA SER A 956 -24.95 -3.35 16.83
C SER A 956 -24.06 -2.19 17.28
N GLY A 957 -23.47 -2.29 18.48
CA GLY A 957 -22.57 -1.24 18.98
C GLY A 957 -21.40 -0.94 18.04
N LEU A 958 -20.83 -1.97 17.41
CA LEU A 958 -19.81 -1.81 16.38
C LEU A 958 -20.30 -1.00 15.17
N ARG A 959 -21.53 -1.22 14.71
CA ARG A 959 -22.10 -0.48 13.59
C ARG A 959 -22.39 0.97 13.97
N ASP A 960 -22.80 1.23 15.21
CA ASP A 960 -23.02 2.57 15.73
C ASP A 960 -21.69 3.33 15.85
N MET A 961 -20.63 2.67 16.32
CA MET A 961 -19.26 3.22 16.35
C MET A 961 -18.78 3.64 14.95
N PHE A 962 -19.10 2.91 13.88
CA PHE A 962 -18.76 3.34 12.51
C PHE A 962 -19.61 4.53 12.01
N GLN A 963 -20.82 4.71 12.54
CA GLN A 963 -21.69 5.85 12.24
C GLN A 963 -21.35 7.11 13.05
N GLU A 964 -20.49 7.01 14.08
CA GLU A 964 -19.93 8.21 14.71
C GLU A 964 -19.26 9.11 13.66
N ASN A 965 -19.51 10.41 13.76
CA ASN A 965 -18.90 11.44 12.93
C ASN A 965 -19.08 11.26 11.39
N ILE A 966 -20.18 10.64 10.96
CA ILE A 966 -20.65 10.74 9.57
C ILE A 966 -21.72 11.82 9.46
N TYR A 967 -21.94 12.37 8.27
CA TYR A 967 -23.10 13.23 8.03
C TYR A 967 -24.39 12.38 7.92
N VAL A 968 -25.40 12.77 8.70
CA VAL A 968 -26.76 12.25 8.60
C VAL A 968 -27.70 13.44 8.40
N ALA A 969 -28.33 13.53 7.22
CA ALA A 969 -29.28 14.58 6.91
C ALA A 969 -30.51 14.52 7.84
N PRO A 970 -31.24 15.63 8.10
CA PRO A 970 -32.49 15.61 8.85
C PRO A 970 -33.56 14.68 8.26
N GLU A 971 -34.59 14.31 9.03
CA GLU A 971 -35.71 13.55 8.47
C GLU A 971 -36.51 14.39 7.46
N GLY A 972 -36.97 13.75 6.39
CA GLY A 972 -37.66 14.41 5.27
C GLY A 972 -36.73 15.06 4.23
N VAL A 973 -35.43 15.20 4.52
CA VAL A 973 -34.41 15.59 3.53
C VAL A 973 -33.92 14.33 2.82
N ALA A 974 -34.12 14.27 1.50
CA ALA A 974 -33.67 13.14 0.68
C ALA A 974 -32.14 13.06 0.66
N HIS A 975 -31.58 11.97 1.19
CA HIS A 975 -30.14 11.76 1.21
C HIS A 975 -29.82 10.26 1.28
N GLN A 976 -29.38 9.69 0.15
CA GLN A 976 -29.28 8.24 -0.06
C GLN A 976 -28.53 7.51 1.07
N VAL A 977 -27.41 8.05 1.56
CA VAL A 977 -26.65 7.44 2.67
C VAL A 977 -27.46 7.40 3.96
N SER A 978 -28.12 8.50 4.32
CA SER A 978 -28.94 8.60 5.53
C SER A 978 -30.20 7.72 5.45
N ASP A 979 -30.82 7.66 4.27
CA ASP A 979 -32.04 6.88 4.05
C ASP A 979 -31.76 5.38 4.02
N LEU A 980 -30.61 4.95 3.48
CA LEU A 980 -30.12 3.57 3.65
C LEU A 980 -29.90 3.23 5.13
N ILE A 981 -29.24 4.10 5.90
CA ILE A 981 -29.00 3.90 7.34
C ILE A 981 -30.31 3.73 8.11
N ARG A 982 -31.31 4.60 7.86
CA ARG A 982 -32.67 4.51 8.43
C ARG A 982 -33.41 3.23 8.02
N ALA A 983 -33.24 2.78 6.78
CA ALA A 983 -33.94 1.61 6.26
C ALA A 983 -33.41 0.29 6.82
N LEU A 984 -32.13 0.19 7.23
CA LEU A 984 -31.54 -1.04 7.75
C LEU A 984 -32.33 -1.68 8.91
N PRO A 985 -32.63 -0.99 10.03
CA PRO A 985 -33.35 -1.62 11.15
C PRO A 985 -34.75 -2.08 10.74
N VAL A 986 -35.46 -1.30 9.92
CA VAL A 986 -36.80 -1.63 9.39
C VAL A 986 -36.74 -2.87 8.50
N CYS A 987 -35.76 -2.95 7.61
CA CYS A 987 -35.52 -4.11 6.75
C CYS A 987 -35.19 -5.39 7.55
N VAL A 988 -34.35 -5.28 8.57
CA VAL A 988 -33.96 -6.40 9.44
C VAL A 988 -35.15 -6.92 10.26
N GLU A 989 -35.99 -6.04 10.81
CA GLU A 989 -37.22 -6.45 11.50
C GLU A 989 -38.17 -7.17 10.54
N ALA A 990 -38.46 -6.58 9.37
CA ALA A 990 -39.35 -7.16 8.37
C ALA A 990 -38.86 -8.52 7.85
N ASP A 991 -37.56 -8.70 7.62
CA ASP A 991 -37.01 -9.99 7.17
C ASP A 991 -37.05 -11.06 8.26
N LYS A 992 -36.87 -10.68 9.54
CA LYS A 992 -37.06 -11.56 10.70
C LYS A 992 -38.51 -12.02 10.82
N ILE A 993 -39.47 -11.12 10.64
CA ILE A 993 -40.91 -11.44 10.59
C ILE A 993 -41.17 -12.39 9.41
N ALA A 994 -40.77 -12.03 8.19
CA ALA A 994 -40.97 -12.86 6.99
C ALA A 994 -40.29 -14.23 7.07
N SER A 995 -39.14 -14.36 7.74
CA SER A 995 -38.52 -15.66 8.05
C SER A 995 -39.34 -16.47 9.05
N THR A 996 -39.92 -15.82 10.05
CA THR A 996 -40.74 -16.43 11.10
C THR A 996 -42.05 -16.96 10.52
N LEU A 997 -42.75 -16.14 9.72
CA LEU A 997 -43.97 -16.53 8.97
C LEU A 997 -43.75 -17.76 8.08
N ARG A 998 -42.64 -17.80 7.33
CA ARG A 998 -42.29 -18.95 6.47
C ARG A 998 -42.00 -20.23 7.26
N ARG A 999 -41.38 -20.12 8.44
CA ARG A 999 -41.13 -21.26 9.34
C ARG A 999 -42.41 -21.78 9.99
N GLU A 1000 -43.30 -20.87 10.39
CA GLU A 1000 -44.57 -21.17 11.07
C GLU A 1000 -45.71 -21.52 10.09
N LYS A 1001 -45.51 -21.29 8.79
CA LYS A 1001 -46.50 -21.51 7.71
C LYS A 1001 -47.84 -20.80 7.98
N ARG A 1002 -47.77 -19.57 8.49
CA ARG A 1002 -48.94 -18.73 8.79
C ARG A 1002 -48.90 -17.43 7.99
N GLU A 1003 -50.08 -16.84 7.81
CA GLU A 1003 -50.23 -15.49 7.28
C GLU A 1003 -49.77 -14.43 8.30
N PRO A 1004 -49.33 -13.24 7.83
CA PRO A 1004 -49.03 -12.11 8.70
C PRO A 1004 -50.28 -11.58 9.40
N THR A 1005 -50.12 -11.10 10.63
CA THR A 1005 -51.06 -10.15 11.25
C THR A 1005 -51.01 -8.80 10.53
N LEU A 1006 -52.00 -7.92 10.74
CA LEU A 1006 -52.02 -6.59 10.12
C LEU A 1006 -50.75 -5.78 10.44
N GLU A 1007 -50.30 -5.78 11.70
CA GLU A 1007 -49.07 -5.06 12.10
C GLU A 1007 -47.81 -5.65 11.42
N GLU A 1008 -47.72 -6.97 11.30
CA GLU A 1008 -46.61 -7.64 10.59
C GLU A 1008 -46.64 -7.32 9.08
N ALA A 1009 -47.82 -7.27 8.48
CA ALA A 1009 -48.01 -6.90 7.08
C ALA A 1009 -47.60 -5.44 6.83
N ASP A 1010 -48.02 -4.51 7.68
CA ASP A 1010 -47.65 -3.09 7.60
C ASP A 1010 -46.14 -2.87 7.71
N LYS A 1011 -45.48 -3.60 8.63
CA LYS A 1011 -44.00 -3.57 8.78
C LYS A 1011 -43.29 -4.10 7.55
N ILE A 1012 -43.76 -5.20 6.97
CA ILE A 1012 -43.21 -5.76 5.72
C ILE A 1012 -43.44 -4.78 4.55
N ALA A 1013 -44.65 -4.25 4.39
CA ALA A 1013 -44.98 -3.30 3.34
C ALA A 1013 -44.14 -2.02 3.42
N LYS A 1014 -43.93 -1.47 4.62
CA LYS A 1014 -43.03 -0.33 4.85
C LYS A 1014 -41.59 -0.64 4.44
N ALA A 1015 -41.08 -1.84 4.75
CA ALA A 1015 -39.75 -2.24 4.36
C ALA A 1015 -39.60 -2.41 2.84
N GLU A 1016 -40.54 -3.08 2.17
CA GLU A 1016 -40.49 -3.23 0.70
C GLU A 1016 -40.64 -1.87 -0.02
N ALA A 1017 -41.50 -0.96 0.45
CA ALA A 1017 -41.59 0.39 -0.10
C ALA A 1017 -40.27 1.19 0.03
N MET A 1018 -39.54 1.05 1.14
CA MET A 1018 -38.20 1.62 1.27
C MET A 1018 -37.20 0.98 0.29
N ARG A 1019 -37.26 -0.34 0.11
CA ARG A 1019 -36.40 -1.06 -0.85
C ARG A 1019 -36.62 -0.59 -2.27
N ASP A 1020 -37.87 -0.49 -2.71
CA ASP A 1020 -38.23 -0.10 -4.07
C ASP A 1020 -37.75 1.31 -4.43
N ILE A 1021 -37.59 2.20 -3.46
CA ILE A 1021 -37.02 3.55 -3.67
C ILE A 1021 -35.48 3.53 -3.66
N LEU A 1022 -34.88 2.83 -2.69
CA LEU A 1022 -33.45 2.90 -2.37
C LEU A 1022 -32.55 2.04 -3.27
N ILE A 1023 -33.10 1.00 -3.91
CA ILE A 1023 -32.32 0.15 -4.86
C ILE A 1023 -32.25 0.73 -6.28
N GLN A 1024 -32.96 1.83 -6.56
CA GLN A 1024 -32.97 2.46 -7.88
C GLN A 1024 -31.70 3.27 -8.13
N VAL A 1025 -31.35 3.38 -9.40
CA VAL A 1025 -30.31 4.30 -9.90
C VAL A 1025 -30.95 5.52 -10.54
N ASN A 1026 -30.21 6.62 -10.66
CA ASN A 1026 -30.66 7.77 -11.44
C ASN A 1026 -30.73 7.38 -12.94
N ALA A 1027 -31.80 7.81 -13.60
CA ALA A 1027 -31.92 7.87 -15.04
C ALA A 1027 -32.13 9.35 -15.43
N PHE A 1028 -31.62 9.73 -16.58
CA PHE A 1028 -31.67 11.11 -17.08
C PHE A 1028 -32.29 11.08 -18.49
N ASP A 1029 -33.13 12.07 -18.80
CA ASP A 1029 -33.72 12.21 -20.13
C ASP A 1029 -32.64 12.40 -21.21
N HIS A 1030 -31.58 13.15 -20.86
CA HIS A 1030 -30.42 13.41 -21.68
C HIS A 1030 -29.14 13.50 -20.81
N LEU A 1031 -28.01 13.00 -21.32
CA LEU A 1031 -26.70 13.09 -20.67
C LEU A 1031 -25.80 14.21 -21.25
N THR A 1032 -26.23 14.82 -22.35
CA THR A 1032 -25.52 15.93 -23.01
C THR A 1032 -26.52 16.92 -23.59
N ASP A 1033 -26.11 18.17 -23.80
CA ASP A 1033 -26.94 19.20 -24.42
C ASP A 1033 -27.46 18.76 -25.80
N ALA A 1034 -26.67 17.99 -26.56
CA ALA A 1034 -27.07 17.45 -27.86
C ALA A 1034 -28.19 16.40 -27.75
N GLU A 1035 -28.18 15.56 -26.70
CA GLU A 1035 -29.27 14.60 -26.45
C GLU A 1035 -30.57 15.28 -26.04
N GLY A 1036 -30.50 16.50 -25.49
CA GLY A 1036 -31.67 17.32 -25.11
C GLY A 1036 -32.26 18.15 -26.26
N GLN A 1037 -31.67 18.14 -27.47
CA GLN A 1037 -32.17 18.91 -28.60
C GLN A 1037 -33.40 18.24 -29.26
N GLU A 1038 -34.39 19.05 -29.61
CA GLU A 1038 -35.58 18.58 -30.34
C GLU A 1038 -35.17 17.97 -31.69
N GLY A 1039 -35.70 16.77 -31.99
CA GLY A 1039 -35.34 16.01 -33.18
C GLY A 1039 -34.01 15.23 -33.08
N TYR A 1040 -33.31 15.24 -31.94
CA TYR A 1040 -32.13 14.40 -31.75
C TYR A 1040 -32.49 12.90 -31.81
N VAL A 1041 -31.95 12.20 -32.80
CA VAL A 1041 -32.02 10.75 -32.91
C VAL A 1041 -30.66 10.17 -32.52
N ARG A 1042 -30.64 9.30 -31.50
CA ARG A 1042 -29.43 8.61 -31.03
C ARG A 1042 -28.72 7.94 -32.23
N PRO A 1043 -27.41 8.17 -32.49
CA PRO A 1043 -26.75 7.73 -33.72
C PRO A 1043 -26.87 6.24 -34.07
N ALA A 1044 -27.04 5.36 -33.07
CA ALA A 1044 -27.25 3.93 -33.28
C ALA A 1044 -28.63 3.59 -33.90
N LEU A 1045 -29.62 4.50 -33.80
CA LEU A 1045 -30.96 4.36 -34.37
C LEU A 1045 -31.07 4.93 -35.80
N LEU A 1046 -30.09 5.72 -36.25
CA LEU A 1046 -30.09 6.30 -37.60
C LEU A 1046 -30.02 5.19 -38.66
N GLY A 1047 -30.96 5.22 -39.60
CA GLY A 1047 -31.12 4.21 -40.64
C GLY A 1047 -31.65 2.85 -40.15
N THR A 1048 -32.12 2.73 -38.89
CA THR A 1048 -32.73 1.49 -38.41
C THR A 1048 -34.02 1.16 -39.16
N GLU A 1049 -34.89 2.15 -39.41
CA GLU A 1049 -36.09 1.96 -40.24
C GLU A 1049 -35.74 1.52 -41.66
N GLU A 1050 -34.73 2.12 -42.30
CA GLU A 1050 -34.27 1.72 -43.64
C GLU A 1050 -33.77 0.26 -43.66
N ARG A 1051 -33.04 -0.16 -42.61
CA ARG A 1051 -32.54 -1.53 -42.45
C ARG A 1051 -33.67 -2.52 -42.22
N LEU A 1052 -34.67 -2.18 -41.40
CA LEU A 1052 -35.88 -2.98 -41.19
C LEU A 1052 -36.67 -3.11 -42.48
N ALA A 1053 -36.97 -2.01 -43.17
CA ALA A 1053 -37.65 -2.01 -44.47
C ALA A 1053 -36.85 -2.75 -45.57
N ALA A 1054 -35.52 -2.81 -45.47
CA ALA A 1054 -34.69 -3.63 -46.36
C ALA A 1054 -34.71 -5.13 -46.00
N LEU A 1055 -34.84 -5.48 -44.72
CA LEU A 1055 -35.02 -6.84 -44.24
C LEU A 1055 -36.42 -7.37 -44.60
N GLU A 1056 -37.47 -6.57 -44.43
CA GLU A 1056 -38.82 -6.92 -44.84
C GLU A 1056 -38.91 -7.11 -46.36
N ARG A 1057 -38.35 -6.20 -47.16
CA ARG A 1057 -38.26 -6.38 -48.62
C ARG A 1057 -37.50 -7.66 -49.03
N LYS A 1058 -36.53 -8.13 -48.22
CA LYS A 1058 -35.85 -9.43 -48.40
C LYS A 1058 -36.61 -10.64 -47.82
N ARG A 1059 -37.68 -10.42 -47.06
CA ARG A 1059 -38.56 -11.45 -46.49
C ARG A 1059 -39.83 -11.65 -47.33
N PHE A 1060 -40.23 -10.61 -48.07
CA PHE A 1060 -41.30 -10.63 -49.07
C PHE A 1060 -40.84 -11.08 -50.47
N ALA A 1061 -39.54 -11.00 -50.77
CA ALA A 1061 -38.91 -11.49 -51.99
C ALA A 1061 -38.29 -12.89 -51.81
#